data_AF-A0A354MXA7-F1
#
_entry.id   AF-A0A354MXA7-F1
#
_cell.length_a   1.000
_cell.length_b   1.000
_cell.length_c   1.000
_cell.angle_alpha   90.00
_cell.angle_beta   90.00
_cell.angle_gamma   90.00
#
_symmetry.space_group_name_H-M   'P 1'
#
loop_
_entity.id
_entity.type
_entity.pdbx_description
1 polymer ?
#
loop_
_entity_poly.entity_id
_entity_poly.type
_entity_poly.pdbx_seq_one_letter_code
_entity_poly.pdbx_strand_id
1 'polypeptide(L)'
;MKKNLFRKAMCLLLSVTMLFGALGVTAFAAKLKDDSAHTSLDEMKSFLNASSYAAYKERYKDSVGSGLSRIDIDVVAALVKGEFKPGEAYAGTVTKDSLCYDEAQSEANRALWEQFGDNWENSVYLPAKGTAEWQFTIPDGAEGLYYIAFEYYTCDTSDSSISSIERKLYIDGEIPFSEASYLTFPKAWKYNYISDPVVSDTDEADDYRVTYELRNRGDDLADNGYFKIVTEIKNGKKTVTEYRISQDINGNSMSPELVQNPQWGTYYCQDSTGYYNEYFAFHFQNSTHTLRLEAQREPMILKSISLIPVGTSERNTQSYEEIKNEYIKRGYQSPENGKITVIQAEFPDIVSDNSVTSGNNNSSSATYPSSSTAQLFNVIGKNSYNAIGQWAAYNFQVNEDGLYTISMRYLQSALQGMYICRTVKLVGGHTGAAGEGVADGVYGLADGTAEVPFTEAYNTQFDYSKEWQSDYISDGSGEAFQFYFKAGTTYTLYLECSLGSLKELIQRVEIAMDKVNNCYLRILQLTGADPDEYRSYNFEKIMPEVLIELLDQAIELDAVSKAFEELCGTKGSHIATLDTVALLLDRMGRDEGTEIAANMSNLKSYLGTLGTWINNSKKSTLILDEIEIHPASDGEKELPRATAGFFSAFWFEIKSFFGSFFTDYDAMGLTTRPTEDTKTIEVWLATGRDQSQIWRTMIDASDGYTEATGTAVTLKLVTGGTLLPSILSGKGPDVYLGLDSASVINYAIRDAVVGVSGNDGHLTDAQNQIFKNTYYTYKDANGEHTTVTSPIAGRESELSFTTESFAEAVKAYDFETGDGKFVDAALDTIRLLGVTYGVPQTMSFAMMFYRTDILARLGEEVPETWPQV
;
A
#
# COMPACT_ATOMS: atom_id res chain seq x y z
N MET A 1 59.69 -12.63 -27.66
CA MET A 1 58.61 -13.00 -28.60
C MET A 1 57.46 -13.83 -27.98
N LYS A 2 57.69 -14.75 -27.02
CA LYS A 2 56.61 -15.62 -26.46
C LYS A 2 55.59 -14.94 -25.51
N LYS A 3 55.91 -13.81 -24.85
CA LYS A 3 54.98 -13.10 -23.93
C LYS A 3 53.84 -12.34 -24.63
N ASN A 4 54.04 -11.88 -25.86
CA ASN A 4 52.99 -11.18 -26.62
C ASN A 4 51.98 -12.13 -27.28
N LEU A 5 52.36 -13.39 -27.53
CA LEU A 5 51.46 -14.40 -28.07
C LEU A 5 50.45 -14.86 -27.01
N PHE A 6 50.90 -15.03 -25.76
CA PHE A 6 50.05 -15.45 -24.65
C PHE A 6 49.01 -14.38 -24.26
N ARG A 7 49.40 -13.10 -24.23
CA ARG A 7 48.45 -11.98 -24.01
C ARG A 7 47.40 -11.87 -25.13
N LYS A 8 47.78 -12.07 -26.38
CA LYS A 8 46.83 -12.05 -27.51
C LYS A 8 45.88 -13.24 -27.49
N ALA A 9 46.35 -14.43 -27.12
CA ALA A 9 45.49 -15.61 -26.95
C ALA A 9 44.49 -15.44 -25.79
N MET A 10 44.92 -14.83 -24.67
CA MET A 10 44.06 -14.57 -23.52
C MET A 10 43.00 -13.50 -23.78
N CYS A 11 43.33 -12.44 -24.53
CA CYS A 11 42.34 -11.46 -25.00
C CYS A 11 41.37 -12.05 -26.03
N LEU A 12 41.82 -12.99 -26.88
CA LEU A 12 40.93 -13.69 -27.82
C LEU A 12 39.99 -14.65 -27.09
N LEU A 13 40.47 -15.32 -26.04
CA LEU A 13 39.65 -16.18 -25.18
C LEU A 13 38.60 -15.36 -24.41
N LEU A 14 38.98 -14.21 -23.86
CA LEU A 14 38.09 -13.26 -23.16
C LEU A 14 37.04 -12.62 -24.07
N SER A 15 37.39 -12.32 -25.32
CA SER A 15 36.43 -11.80 -26.30
C SER A 15 35.48 -12.88 -26.81
N VAL A 16 35.93 -14.13 -26.91
CA VAL A 16 35.05 -15.27 -27.23
C VAL A 16 34.11 -15.60 -26.07
N THR A 17 34.56 -15.57 -24.81
CA THR A 17 33.66 -15.75 -23.65
C THR A 17 32.68 -14.59 -23.47
N MET A 18 33.06 -13.34 -23.79
CA MET A 18 32.11 -12.22 -23.82
C MET A 18 31.08 -12.33 -24.96
N LEU A 19 31.44 -12.92 -26.11
CA LEU A 19 30.49 -13.20 -27.19
C LEU A 19 29.51 -14.33 -26.84
N PHE A 20 29.94 -15.36 -26.10
CA PHE A 20 29.06 -16.45 -25.67
C PHE A 20 28.23 -16.13 -24.42
N GLY A 21 28.67 -15.18 -23.57
CA GLY A 21 27.86 -14.66 -22.46
C GLY A 21 26.58 -13.93 -22.91
N ALA A 22 26.54 -13.42 -24.15
CA ALA A 22 25.35 -12.79 -24.73
C ALA A 22 24.30 -13.81 -25.23
N LEU A 23 24.68 -15.07 -25.50
CA LEU A 23 23.75 -16.10 -26.00
C LEU A 23 22.93 -16.77 -24.89
N GLY A 24 23.46 -16.84 -23.66
CA GLY A 24 22.73 -17.37 -22.50
C GLY A 24 21.53 -16.49 -22.07
N VAL A 25 21.61 -15.17 -22.30
CA VAL A 25 20.54 -14.21 -21.97
C VAL A 25 19.37 -14.35 -22.96
N THR A 26 19.64 -14.71 -24.22
CA THR A 26 18.59 -14.87 -25.24
C THR A 26 17.70 -16.09 -25.02
N ALA A 27 18.21 -17.17 -24.43
CA ALA A 27 17.41 -18.36 -24.11
C ALA A 27 16.48 -18.12 -22.91
N PHE A 28 16.92 -17.31 -21.93
CA PHE A 28 16.08 -16.89 -20.80
C PHE A 28 14.92 -15.99 -21.25
N ALA A 29 15.19 -15.00 -22.11
CA ALA A 29 14.16 -14.12 -22.66
C ALA A 29 13.16 -14.88 -23.55
N ALA A 30 13.62 -15.91 -24.27
CA ALA A 30 12.75 -16.73 -25.12
C ALA A 30 11.83 -17.68 -24.34
N LYS A 31 12.24 -18.14 -23.14
CA LYS A 31 11.41 -19.02 -22.29
C LYS A 31 10.39 -18.23 -21.44
N LEU A 32 10.62 -16.92 -21.22
CA LEU A 32 9.66 -15.98 -20.62
C LEU A 32 8.61 -15.45 -21.63
N LYS A 33 8.71 -15.82 -22.90
CA LYS A 33 7.95 -15.22 -24.00
C LYS A 33 6.48 -15.63 -24.06
N ASP A 34 5.97 -16.41 -23.10
CA ASP A 34 4.63 -17.01 -23.21
C ASP A 34 3.65 -16.69 -22.06
N ASP A 35 3.99 -15.83 -21.08
CA ASP A 35 3.08 -15.66 -19.93
C ASP A 35 2.95 -14.27 -19.27
N SER A 36 3.37 -13.19 -19.93
CA SER A 36 3.09 -11.82 -19.45
C SER A 36 2.62 -10.86 -20.55
N ALA A 37 1.34 -10.50 -20.45
CA ALA A 37 0.77 -9.21 -20.86
C ALA A 37 1.31 -8.57 -22.16
N HIS A 38 0.95 -9.13 -23.32
CA HIS A 38 0.87 -8.33 -24.53
C HIS A 38 -0.59 -7.93 -24.76
N THR A 39 -0.99 -6.79 -24.17
CA THR A 39 -2.16 -6.04 -24.66
C THR A 39 -1.87 -5.74 -26.14
N SER A 40 -2.76 -6.14 -27.04
CA SER A 40 -2.53 -5.95 -28.47
C SER A 40 -2.44 -4.44 -28.79
N LEU A 41 -1.70 -4.09 -29.86
CA LEU A 41 -1.60 -2.68 -30.31
C LEU A 41 -2.99 -2.08 -30.56
N ASP A 42 -3.95 -2.89 -30.99
CA ASP A 42 -5.33 -2.47 -31.23
C ASP A 42 -6.09 -2.20 -29.92
N GLU A 43 -5.85 -2.99 -28.86
CA GLU A 43 -6.36 -2.72 -27.51
C GLU A 43 -5.72 -1.48 -26.87
N MET A 44 -4.42 -1.23 -27.10
CA MET A 44 -3.76 0.00 -26.66
C MET A 44 -4.28 1.23 -27.43
N LYS A 45 -4.61 1.08 -28.71
CA LYS A 45 -5.25 2.14 -29.51
C LYS A 45 -6.68 2.41 -29.05
N SER A 46 -7.47 1.38 -28.72
CA SER A 46 -8.81 1.60 -28.14
C SER A 46 -8.72 2.30 -26.79
N PHE A 47 -7.70 1.96 -25.97
CA PHE A 47 -7.42 2.65 -24.71
C PHE A 47 -7.08 4.14 -24.91
N LEU A 48 -6.20 4.46 -25.86
CA LEU A 48 -5.83 5.85 -26.14
C LEU A 48 -6.92 6.68 -26.82
N ASN A 49 -7.82 6.02 -27.55
CA ASN A 49 -8.97 6.67 -28.18
C ASN A 49 -10.17 6.78 -27.23
N ALA A 50 -10.16 6.06 -26.10
CA ALA A 50 -11.19 6.21 -25.08
C ALA A 50 -11.16 7.64 -24.54
N SER A 51 -12.32 8.31 -24.58
CA SER A 51 -12.45 9.63 -23.98
C SER A 51 -12.24 9.54 -22.47
N SER A 52 -11.69 10.60 -21.85
CA SER A 52 -11.64 10.69 -20.39
C SER A 52 -13.04 10.68 -19.78
N TYR A 53 -13.14 10.29 -18.51
CA TYR A 53 -14.41 10.32 -17.79
C TYR A 53 -15.00 11.73 -17.76
N ALA A 54 -14.18 12.78 -17.67
CA ALA A 54 -14.64 14.18 -17.79
C ALA A 54 -15.37 14.45 -19.11
N ALA A 55 -14.82 14.00 -20.23
CA ALA A 55 -15.45 14.16 -21.54
C ALA A 55 -16.71 13.28 -21.69
N TYR A 56 -16.73 12.10 -21.08
CA TYR A 56 -17.90 11.22 -21.01
C TYR A 56 -19.03 11.86 -20.19
N LYS A 57 -18.72 12.36 -18.99
CA LYS A 57 -19.66 13.03 -18.08
C LYS A 57 -20.29 14.25 -18.76
N GLU A 58 -19.49 15.08 -19.43
CA GLU A 58 -20.01 16.25 -20.16
C GLU A 58 -20.93 15.85 -21.33
N ARG A 59 -20.62 14.75 -22.03
CA ARG A 59 -21.45 14.24 -23.14
C ARG A 59 -22.84 13.80 -22.69
N TYR A 60 -22.96 13.20 -21.51
CA TYR A 60 -24.19 12.59 -21.01
C TYR A 60 -24.81 13.30 -19.80
N LYS A 61 -24.35 14.52 -19.48
CA LYS A 61 -24.83 15.28 -18.31
C LYS A 61 -26.35 15.48 -18.25
N ASP A 62 -27.00 15.54 -19.42
CA ASP A 62 -28.44 15.77 -19.56
C ASP A 62 -29.26 14.45 -19.60
N SER A 63 -28.61 13.28 -19.53
CA SER A 63 -29.25 11.96 -19.59
C SER A 63 -29.73 11.43 -18.24
N VAL A 64 -30.04 12.29 -17.27
CA VAL A 64 -30.59 11.86 -15.97
C VAL A 64 -32.10 11.62 -16.12
N GLY A 65 -32.51 10.35 -16.11
CA GLY A 65 -33.92 9.97 -16.18
C GLY A 65 -34.65 10.24 -14.86
N SER A 66 -35.93 10.63 -14.94
CA SER A 66 -36.79 10.77 -13.75
C SER A 66 -37.65 9.52 -13.57
N GLY A 67 -37.78 9.06 -12.32
CA GLY A 67 -38.58 7.86 -12.00
C GLY A 67 -37.92 6.52 -12.33
N LEU A 68 -36.60 6.51 -12.54
CA LEU A 68 -35.81 5.28 -12.71
C LEU A 68 -35.75 4.48 -11.41
N SER A 69 -35.71 3.15 -11.51
CA SER A 69 -35.53 2.23 -10.38
C SER A 69 -34.23 1.45 -10.49
N ARG A 70 -33.72 0.97 -9.35
CA ARG A 70 -32.60 0.02 -9.29
C ARG A 70 -32.86 -1.21 -10.16
N ILE A 71 -31.81 -1.69 -10.84
CA ILE A 71 -31.81 -2.91 -11.64
C ILE A 71 -30.74 -3.84 -11.08
N ASP A 72 -31.13 -4.97 -10.52
CA ASP A 72 -30.22 -6.00 -10.05
C ASP A 72 -29.99 -7.04 -11.15
N ILE A 73 -28.73 -7.32 -11.46
CA ILE A 73 -28.30 -8.31 -12.44
C ILE A 73 -27.89 -9.57 -11.66
N ASP A 74 -28.59 -10.67 -11.92
CA ASP A 74 -28.25 -11.98 -11.38
C ASP A 74 -26.95 -12.48 -12.03
N VAL A 75 -25.88 -12.55 -11.23
CA VAL A 75 -24.53 -12.82 -11.72
C VAL A 75 -24.34 -14.25 -12.24
N VAL A 76 -25.18 -15.20 -11.84
CA VAL A 76 -25.11 -16.59 -12.31
C VAL A 76 -25.96 -16.76 -13.57
N ALA A 77 -27.21 -16.29 -13.53
CA ALA A 77 -28.14 -16.42 -14.64
C ALA A 77 -27.73 -15.57 -15.85
N ALA A 78 -27.26 -14.34 -15.62
CA ALA A 78 -26.90 -13.40 -16.69
C ALA A 78 -25.51 -13.65 -17.30
N LEU A 79 -24.71 -14.57 -16.74
CA LEU A 79 -23.37 -14.89 -17.24
C LEU A 79 -23.45 -15.53 -18.63
N VAL A 80 -22.99 -14.81 -19.66
CA VAL A 80 -23.01 -15.24 -21.07
C VAL A 80 -21.72 -15.95 -21.45
N LYS A 81 -20.58 -15.44 -20.98
CA LYS A 81 -19.26 -15.95 -21.35
C LYS A 81 -18.28 -15.84 -20.18
N GLY A 82 -17.53 -16.90 -19.92
CA GLY A 82 -16.37 -16.92 -19.04
C GLY A 82 -15.22 -17.60 -19.77
N GLU A 83 -14.11 -16.90 -19.94
CA GLU A 83 -12.85 -17.45 -20.48
C GLU A 83 -11.76 -17.13 -19.46
N PHE A 84 -11.34 -18.13 -18.68
CA PHE A 84 -10.28 -17.96 -17.70
C PHE A 84 -9.10 -18.86 -18.05
N LYS A 85 -7.90 -18.28 -17.94
CA LYS A 85 -6.66 -19.04 -18.01
C LYS A 85 -6.33 -19.50 -16.59
N PRO A 86 -6.05 -20.78 -16.39
CA PRO A 86 -5.77 -21.27 -15.05
C PRO A 86 -4.51 -20.67 -14.44
N GLY A 87 -4.58 -20.34 -13.15
CA GLY A 87 -3.43 -20.33 -12.26
C GLY A 87 -3.01 -21.77 -11.90
N GLU A 88 -1.84 -21.95 -11.31
CA GLU A 88 -1.25 -23.28 -11.03
C GLU A 88 -2.18 -24.21 -10.21
N ALA A 89 -3.19 -23.67 -9.53
CA ALA A 89 -4.20 -24.41 -8.77
C ALA A 89 -5.32 -25.08 -9.60
N TYR A 90 -5.52 -24.75 -10.89
CA TYR A 90 -6.63 -25.28 -11.70
C TYR A 90 -6.15 -25.86 -13.04
N ALA A 91 -6.02 -27.16 -13.21
CA ALA A 91 -5.68 -27.71 -14.53
C ALA A 91 -6.90 -27.77 -15.48
N GLY A 92 -7.19 -26.73 -16.26
CA GLY A 92 -8.21 -26.77 -17.35
C GLY A 92 -8.73 -25.41 -17.84
N THR A 93 -9.33 -25.38 -19.04
CA THR A 93 -10.10 -24.22 -19.53
C THR A 93 -11.36 -24.07 -18.69
N VAL A 94 -11.49 -22.98 -17.93
CA VAL A 94 -12.63 -22.77 -17.05
C VAL A 94 -13.84 -22.37 -17.89
N THR A 95 -14.85 -23.25 -17.91
CA THR A 95 -16.17 -23.01 -18.54
C THR A 95 -17.12 -22.34 -17.55
N LYS A 96 -18.28 -21.85 -18.01
CA LYS A 96 -19.36 -21.28 -17.18
C LYS A 96 -19.67 -22.14 -15.94
N ASP A 97 -19.66 -23.46 -16.10
CA ASP A 97 -20.00 -24.45 -15.07
C ASP A 97 -18.91 -24.66 -14.01
N SER A 98 -17.70 -24.12 -14.22
CA SER A 98 -16.58 -24.19 -13.26
C SER A 98 -16.33 -22.89 -12.48
N LEU A 99 -17.10 -21.83 -12.75
CA LEU A 99 -17.03 -20.53 -12.05
C LEU A 99 -18.14 -20.37 -11.02
N CYS A 100 -19.21 -21.15 -11.15
CA CYS A 100 -20.35 -21.17 -10.25
C CYS A 100 -20.27 -22.42 -9.39
N TYR A 101 -20.82 -22.38 -8.19
CA TYR A 101 -20.99 -23.59 -7.40
C TYR A 101 -21.93 -24.57 -8.11
N ASP A 102 -21.54 -25.85 -8.17
CA ASP A 102 -22.37 -26.96 -8.66
C ASP A 102 -22.41 -28.05 -7.59
N GLU A 103 -23.61 -28.34 -7.08
CA GLU A 103 -23.88 -29.37 -6.08
C GLU A 103 -23.51 -30.78 -6.57
N ALA A 104 -23.36 -30.98 -7.89
CA ALA A 104 -22.93 -32.24 -8.50
C ALA A 104 -21.39 -32.43 -8.52
N GLN A 105 -20.60 -31.43 -8.14
CA GLN A 105 -19.13 -31.54 -8.05
C GLN A 105 -18.67 -32.01 -6.65
N SER A 106 -17.44 -32.52 -6.58
CA SER A 106 -16.92 -33.29 -5.44
C SER A 106 -16.98 -32.55 -4.10
N GLU A 107 -16.97 -33.31 -3.00
CA GLU A 107 -16.97 -32.79 -1.61
C GLU A 107 -15.79 -31.84 -1.32
N ALA A 108 -14.69 -31.96 -2.08
CA ALA A 108 -13.55 -31.05 -2.04
C ALA A 108 -13.85 -29.64 -2.62
N ASN A 109 -14.69 -29.55 -3.66
CA ASN A 109 -15.14 -28.26 -4.18
C ASN A 109 -16.08 -27.58 -3.19
N ARG A 110 -16.98 -28.33 -2.56
CA ARG A 110 -17.88 -27.78 -1.53
C ARG A 110 -17.12 -27.18 -0.33
N ALA A 111 -16.10 -27.87 0.18
CA ALA A 111 -15.27 -27.35 1.27
C ALA A 111 -14.55 -26.04 0.90
N LEU A 112 -14.15 -25.87 -0.37
CA LEU A 112 -13.55 -24.64 -0.89
C LEU A 112 -14.54 -23.48 -0.96
N TRP A 113 -15.85 -23.73 -1.16
CA TRP A 113 -16.87 -22.67 -1.15
C TRP A 113 -17.37 -22.35 0.26
N GLU A 114 -17.51 -23.36 1.13
CA GLU A 114 -17.88 -23.19 2.54
C GLU A 114 -16.86 -22.34 3.33
N GLN A 115 -15.59 -22.31 2.91
CA GLN A 115 -14.57 -21.46 3.55
C GLN A 115 -14.82 -19.95 3.33
N PHE A 116 -15.67 -19.55 2.39
CA PHE A 116 -15.98 -18.14 2.08
C PHE A 116 -17.15 -17.57 2.89
N GLY A 117 -17.68 -18.33 3.87
CA GLY A 117 -18.73 -17.90 4.79
C GLY A 117 -20.15 -18.31 4.37
N ASP A 118 -21.18 -17.60 4.85
CA ASP A 118 -22.57 -17.83 4.46
C ASP A 118 -22.90 -17.12 3.12
N ASN A 119 -23.93 -17.58 2.39
CA ASN A 119 -24.51 -16.96 1.18
C ASN A 119 -23.69 -17.02 -0.14
N TRP A 120 -22.78 -17.97 -0.30
CA TRP A 120 -22.02 -18.15 -1.56
C TRP A 120 -22.80 -18.84 -2.69
N GLU A 121 -23.96 -19.45 -2.40
CA GLU A 121 -24.72 -20.31 -3.33
C GLU A 121 -25.17 -19.61 -4.62
N ASN A 122 -25.20 -18.28 -4.65
CA ASN A 122 -25.52 -17.45 -5.84
C ASN A 122 -24.36 -16.51 -6.24
N SER A 123 -23.13 -16.99 -6.16
CA SER A 123 -21.94 -16.19 -6.47
C SER A 123 -21.07 -16.83 -7.56
N VAL A 124 -20.24 -16.00 -8.20
CA VAL A 124 -19.30 -16.37 -9.26
C VAL A 124 -17.87 -16.15 -8.78
N TYR A 125 -17.04 -17.18 -8.83
CA TYR A 125 -15.60 -17.05 -8.58
C TYR A 125 -14.93 -16.44 -9.82
N LEU A 126 -14.18 -15.37 -9.63
CA LEU A 126 -13.42 -14.66 -10.66
C LEU A 126 -11.92 -14.79 -10.37
N PRO A 127 -11.22 -15.70 -11.06
CA PRO A 127 -9.76 -15.88 -10.95
C PRO A 127 -8.92 -14.62 -11.20
N ALA A 128 -7.63 -14.69 -10.86
CA ALA A 128 -6.65 -13.61 -11.06
C ALA A 128 -6.33 -13.28 -12.53
N LYS A 129 -6.70 -14.15 -13.48
CA LYS A 129 -6.51 -13.99 -14.93
C LYS A 129 -7.76 -14.44 -15.67
N GLY A 130 -8.23 -13.68 -16.66
CA GLY A 130 -9.36 -14.07 -17.52
C GLY A 130 -10.47 -13.01 -17.58
N THR A 131 -11.61 -13.37 -18.17
CA THR A 131 -12.76 -12.47 -18.35
C THR A 131 -14.08 -13.15 -18.01
N ALA A 132 -15.01 -12.41 -17.41
CA ALA A 132 -16.43 -12.77 -17.29
C ALA A 132 -17.32 -11.67 -17.89
N GLU A 133 -18.35 -12.08 -18.62
CA GLU A 133 -19.29 -11.19 -19.32
C GLU A 133 -20.75 -11.54 -18.99
N TRP A 134 -21.50 -10.53 -18.56
CA TRP A 134 -22.91 -10.60 -18.23
C TRP A 134 -23.74 -9.82 -19.26
N GLN A 135 -24.93 -10.33 -19.58
CA GLN A 135 -25.90 -9.64 -20.43
C GLN A 135 -27.12 -9.24 -19.62
N PHE A 136 -27.56 -7.99 -19.78
CA PHE A 136 -28.73 -7.44 -19.11
C PHE A 136 -29.50 -6.54 -20.07
N THR A 137 -30.74 -6.19 -19.71
CA THR A 137 -31.60 -5.33 -20.54
C THR A 137 -32.12 -4.18 -19.71
N ILE A 138 -32.02 -2.97 -20.25
CA ILE A 138 -32.66 -1.78 -19.67
C ILE A 138 -34.12 -1.74 -20.12
N PRO A 139 -35.09 -1.67 -19.20
CA PRO A 139 -36.51 -1.62 -19.56
C PRO A 139 -36.92 -0.37 -20.35
N ASP A 140 -38.05 -0.46 -21.05
CA ASP A 140 -38.68 0.69 -21.70
C ASP A 140 -38.92 1.84 -20.71
N GLY A 141 -38.46 3.04 -21.05
CA GLY A 141 -38.58 4.23 -20.19
C GLY A 141 -37.54 4.31 -19.07
N ALA A 142 -36.60 3.36 -19.00
CA ALA A 142 -35.52 3.33 -18.03
C ALA A 142 -34.14 3.75 -18.62
N GLU A 143 -34.11 4.44 -19.77
CA GLU A 143 -32.87 4.99 -20.32
C GLU A 143 -32.35 6.13 -19.44
N GLY A 144 -31.05 6.13 -19.17
CA GLY A 144 -30.40 7.20 -18.41
C GLY A 144 -29.06 6.82 -17.81
N LEU A 145 -28.63 7.61 -16.83
CA LEU A 145 -27.40 7.41 -16.09
C LEU A 145 -27.60 6.51 -14.87
N TYR A 146 -26.68 5.55 -14.70
CA TYR A 146 -26.64 4.61 -13.59
C TYR A 146 -25.23 4.54 -12.98
N TYR A 147 -25.15 4.44 -11.66
CA TYR A 147 -23.97 3.93 -10.97
C TYR A 147 -23.96 2.41 -11.04
N ILE A 148 -22.78 1.81 -11.18
CA ILE A 148 -22.59 0.35 -11.13
C ILE A 148 -21.99 -0.01 -9.77
N ALA A 149 -22.63 -0.94 -9.07
CA ALA A 149 -22.15 -1.48 -7.81
C ALA A 149 -21.96 -3.00 -7.90
N PHE A 150 -20.90 -3.48 -7.27
CA PHE A 150 -20.53 -4.90 -7.20
C PHE A 150 -20.48 -5.33 -5.74
N GLU A 151 -21.28 -6.32 -5.36
CA GLU A 151 -21.10 -7.00 -4.07
C GLU A 151 -20.09 -8.13 -4.26
N TYR A 152 -18.98 -8.07 -3.53
CA TYR A 152 -17.85 -8.96 -3.73
C TYR A 152 -17.21 -9.40 -2.41
N TYR A 153 -16.46 -10.48 -2.48
CA TYR A 153 -15.67 -11.03 -1.38
C TYR A 153 -14.20 -11.12 -1.78
N THR A 154 -13.32 -10.65 -0.89
CA THR A 154 -11.87 -10.67 -1.08
C THR A 154 -11.32 -12.06 -0.75
N CYS A 155 -10.82 -12.76 -1.77
CA CYS A 155 -10.33 -14.13 -1.61
C CYS A 155 -8.95 -14.15 -0.96
N ASP A 156 -8.71 -15.15 -0.10
CA ASP A 156 -7.38 -15.52 0.38
C ASP A 156 -7.11 -16.97 -0.05
N THR A 157 -6.42 -17.12 -1.18
CA THR A 157 -6.13 -18.41 -1.84
C THR A 157 -4.64 -18.48 -2.15
N SER A 158 -4.11 -19.66 -2.53
CA SER A 158 -2.70 -19.79 -2.97
C SER A 158 -2.27 -18.82 -4.07
N ASP A 159 -3.23 -18.41 -4.92
CA ASP A 159 -3.01 -17.49 -6.05
C ASP A 159 -3.23 -16.01 -5.65
N SER A 160 -3.55 -15.74 -4.37
CA SER A 160 -3.71 -14.40 -3.80
C SER A 160 -2.35 -13.87 -3.36
N SER A 161 -2.12 -12.59 -3.56
CA SER A 161 -0.96 -11.88 -3.00
C SER A 161 -1.42 -10.71 -2.14
N ILE A 162 -0.47 -9.95 -1.62
CA ILE A 162 -0.76 -8.74 -0.82
C ILE A 162 -1.39 -7.60 -1.64
N SER A 163 -1.44 -7.71 -2.98
CA SER A 163 -1.90 -6.63 -3.84
C SER A 163 -3.43 -6.49 -3.87
N SER A 164 -3.93 -5.29 -4.22
CA SER A 164 -5.36 -5.04 -4.41
C SER A 164 -5.90 -5.70 -5.68
N ILE A 165 -7.18 -6.07 -5.64
CA ILE A 165 -7.88 -6.68 -6.78
C ILE A 165 -8.11 -5.61 -7.86
N GLU A 166 -7.71 -5.90 -9.10
CA GLU A 166 -7.87 -4.97 -10.23
C GLU A 166 -8.64 -5.62 -11.38
N ARG A 167 -9.60 -4.88 -11.93
CA ARG A 167 -10.41 -5.27 -13.09
C ARG A 167 -10.47 -4.13 -14.11
N LYS A 168 -10.48 -4.47 -15.41
CA LYS A 168 -10.96 -3.57 -16.47
C LYS A 168 -12.45 -3.80 -16.68
N LEU A 169 -13.20 -2.73 -16.85
CA LEU A 169 -14.63 -2.77 -17.17
C LEU A 169 -14.85 -2.43 -18.65
N TYR A 170 -15.59 -3.30 -19.34
CA TYR A 170 -16.12 -3.05 -20.67
C TYR A 170 -17.65 -3.03 -20.62
N ILE A 171 -18.23 -2.11 -21.39
CA ILE A 171 -19.67 -2.06 -21.68
C ILE A 171 -19.82 -2.21 -23.19
N ASP A 172 -20.64 -3.17 -23.63
CA ASP A 172 -20.87 -3.49 -25.05
C ASP A 172 -19.59 -3.77 -25.85
N GLY A 173 -18.59 -4.35 -25.18
CA GLY A 173 -17.29 -4.70 -25.77
C GLY A 173 -16.27 -3.56 -25.83
N GLU A 174 -16.64 -2.34 -25.42
CA GLU A 174 -15.76 -1.17 -25.41
C GLU A 174 -15.46 -0.70 -23.97
N ILE A 175 -14.30 -0.07 -23.79
CA ILE A 175 -13.98 0.62 -22.54
C ILE A 175 -14.71 1.98 -22.59
N PRO A 176 -15.65 2.27 -21.67
CA PRO A 176 -16.51 3.45 -21.80
C PRO A 176 -15.73 4.77 -21.68
N PHE A 177 -14.67 4.78 -20.87
CA PHE A 177 -13.71 5.88 -20.70
C PHE A 177 -12.42 5.36 -20.07
N SER A 178 -11.31 6.09 -20.23
CA SER A 178 -9.96 5.62 -19.83
C SER A 178 -9.87 5.10 -18.40
N GLU A 179 -10.51 5.79 -17.45
CA GLU A 179 -10.50 5.49 -16.02
C GLU A 179 -11.22 4.16 -15.68
N ALA A 180 -12.14 3.67 -16.52
CA ALA A 180 -12.79 2.37 -16.35
C ALA A 180 -11.85 1.16 -16.61
N SER A 181 -10.64 1.43 -17.11
CA SER A 181 -9.61 0.41 -17.32
C SER A 181 -8.91 -0.02 -16.02
N TYR A 182 -9.13 0.71 -14.92
CA TYR A 182 -8.45 0.50 -13.66
C TYR A 182 -9.43 0.60 -12.50
N LEU A 183 -10.32 -0.39 -12.37
CA LEU A 183 -11.16 -0.53 -11.19
C LEU A 183 -10.38 -1.30 -10.10
N THR A 184 -10.22 -0.67 -8.94
CA THR A 184 -9.50 -1.25 -7.80
C THR A 184 -10.48 -1.58 -6.68
N PHE A 185 -10.61 -2.86 -6.37
CA PHE A 185 -11.44 -3.36 -5.27
C PHE A 185 -10.56 -3.52 -4.03
N PRO A 186 -10.80 -2.74 -2.96
CA PRO A 186 -9.93 -2.74 -1.79
C PRO A 186 -9.97 -4.08 -1.04
N LYS A 187 -8.80 -4.58 -0.68
CA LYS A 187 -8.69 -5.62 0.35
C LYS A 187 -8.79 -4.97 1.73
N ALA A 188 -8.96 -5.80 2.75
CA ALA A 188 -8.95 -5.36 4.13
C ALA A 188 -8.01 -6.23 4.94
N TRP A 189 -7.34 -5.62 5.91
CA TRP A 189 -6.26 -6.23 6.70
C TRP A 189 -6.46 -5.89 8.16
N LYS A 190 -6.14 -6.84 9.04
CA LYS A 190 -6.20 -6.65 10.49
C LYS A 190 -4.84 -6.93 11.10
N TYR A 191 -4.52 -6.18 12.13
CA TYR A 191 -3.38 -6.49 12.98
C TYR A 191 -3.70 -7.74 13.79
N ASN A 192 -2.80 -8.72 13.72
CA ASN A 192 -2.80 -9.91 14.55
C ASN A 192 -2.21 -9.56 15.92
N TYR A 193 -2.98 -8.82 16.73
CA TYR A 193 -2.62 -8.55 18.11
C TYR A 193 -2.71 -9.83 18.94
N ILE A 194 -1.82 -9.99 19.91
CA ILE A 194 -2.03 -10.99 20.96
C ILE A 194 -3.25 -10.53 21.75
N SER A 195 -4.30 -11.36 21.73
CA SER A 195 -5.57 -11.03 22.38
C SER A 195 -6.06 -12.14 23.28
N ASP A 196 -6.39 -11.76 24.51
CA ASP A 196 -6.87 -12.65 25.56
C ASP A 196 -8.25 -12.18 26.02
N PRO A 197 -9.35 -12.73 25.48
CA PRO A 197 -10.69 -12.37 25.92
C PRO A 197 -10.99 -13.00 27.29
N VAL A 198 -11.33 -12.17 28.26
CA VAL A 198 -11.80 -12.59 29.59
C VAL A 198 -13.30 -12.28 29.70
N VAL A 199 -14.11 -13.33 29.87
CA VAL A 199 -15.56 -13.19 30.10
C VAL A 199 -15.84 -13.40 31.58
N SER A 200 -16.45 -12.42 32.24
CA SER A 200 -16.83 -12.50 33.65
C SER A 200 -18.34 -12.37 33.85
N ASP A 201 -18.92 -13.23 34.68
CA ASP A 201 -20.29 -13.10 35.16
C ASP A 201 -20.32 -12.07 36.30
N THR A 202 -20.60 -10.80 36.00
CA THR A 202 -20.74 -9.74 37.01
C THR A 202 -22.00 -8.90 36.79
N ASP A 203 -22.69 -8.57 37.89
CA ASP A 203 -23.93 -7.79 37.94
C ASP A 203 -23.72 -6.25 37.89
N GLU A 204 -22.49 -5.77 37.65
CA GLU A 204 -22.21 -4.35 37.49
C GLU A 204 -21.90 -4.02 36.03
N ALA A 205 -22.79 -3.26 35.40
CA ALA A 205 -22.62 -2.75 34.05
C ALA A 205 -21.60 -1.59 34.06
N ASP A 206 -20.38 -1.86 33.60
CA ASP A 206 -19.61 -0.81 32.96
C ASP A 206 -20.17 -0.64 31.54
N ASP A 207 -20.46 0.60 31.14
CA ASP A 207 -20.71 0.98 29.74
C ASP A 207 -19.61 0.44 28.82
N TYR A 208 -19.85 0.45 27.50
CA TYR A 208 -18.77 0.33 26.52
C TYR A 208 -17.64 1.31 26.88
N ARG A 209 -16.43 0.77 27.07
CA ARG A 209 -15.26 1.54 27.49
C ARG A 209 -14.01 1.00 26.83
N VAL A 210 -13.23 1.90 26.24
CA VAL A 210 -11.89 1.60 25.74
C VAL A 210 -10.88 2.31 26.64
N THR A 211 -9.86 1.60 27.10
CA THR A 211 -8.75 2.15 27.85
C THR A 211 -7.43 1.67 27.29
N TYR A 212 -6.38 2.47 27.45
CA TYR A 212 -5.05 2.15 26.99
C TYR A 212 -4.09 2.13 28.17
N GLU A 213 -3.21 1.12 28.23
CA GLU A 213 -2.19 1.07 29.28
C GLU A 213 -0.88 0.44 28.81
N LEU A 214 0.22 1.04 29.28
CA LEU A 214 1.56 0.48 29.12
C LEU A 214 1.90 -0.35 30.36
N ARG A 215 2.06 -1.67 30.20
CA ARG A 215 2.46 -2.58 31.26
C ARG A 215 3.94 -2.92 31.12
N ASN A 216 4.69 -2.75 32.21
CA ASN A 216 6.10 -3.12 32.31
C ASN A 216 6.33 -3.80 33.66
N ARG A 217 6.00 -5.09 33.75
CA ARG A 217 5.98 -5.93 34.96
C ARG A 217 7.29 -6.71 35.17
N GLY A 218 8.43 -6.10 34.89
CA GLY A 218 9.73 -6.67 35.24
C GLY A 218 10.20 -7.75 34.25
N ASP A 219 10.91 -8.78 34.76
CA ASP A 219 11.67 -9.75 33.94
C ASP A 219 10.80 -10.71 33.10
N ASP A 220 9.49 -10.79 33.36
CA ASP A 220 8.55 -11.60 32.56
C ASP A 220 8.03 -10.80 31.36
N LEU A 221 8.66 -10.99 30.21
CA LEU A 221 8.35 -10.29 28.96
C LEU A 221 7.00 -10.69 28.38
N ALA A 222 6.40 -11.81 28.82
CA ALA A 222 5.10 -12.24 28.34
C ALA A 222 3.97 -11.28 28.77
N ASP A 223 4.16 -10.49 29.84
CA ASP A 223 3.19 -9.52 30.35
C ASP A 223 3.55 -8.06 30.01
N ASN A 224 4.70 -7.83 29.36
CA ASN A 224 5.15 -6.50 28.95
C ASN A 224 4.56 -6.12 27.60
N GLY A 225 4.04 -4.92 27.50
CA GLY A 225 3.43 -4.46 26.27
C GLY A 225 2.58 -3.22 26.44
N TYR A 226 2.07 -2.78 25.31
CA TYR A 226 1.11 -1.71 25.23
C TYR A 226 -0.25 -2.28 24.85
N PHE A 227 -1.25 -2.03 25.69
CA PHE A 227 -2.55 -2.70 25.65
C PHE A 227 -3.67 -1.73 25.29
N LYS A 228 -4.51 -2.10 24.31
CA LYS A 228 -5.88 -1.57 24.12
C LYS A 228 -6.83 -2.53 24.82
N ILE A 229 -7.60 -2.05 25.79
CA ILE A 229 -8.55 -2.85 26.56
C ILE A 229 -9.94 -2.38 26.23
N VAL A 230 -10.76 -3.27 25.67
CA VAL A 230 -12.14 -3.02 25.32
C VAL A 230 -13.04 -3.76 26.29
N THR A 231 -13.86 -3.02 27.03
CA THR A 231 -14.89 -3.54 27.93
C THR A 231 -16.25 -3.28 27.31
N GLU A 232 -17.07 -4.31 27.15
CA GLU A 232 -18.41 -4.21 26.57
C GLU A 232 -19.37 -5.25 27.15
N ILE A 233 -20.67 -5.01 26.98
CA ILE A 233 -21.72 -5.96 27.34
C ILE A 233 -22.16 -6.73 26.09
N LYS A 234 -21.80 -8.01 26.02
CA LYS A 234 -22.23 -8.93 24.96
C LYS A 234 -23.19 -9.96 25.55
N ASN A 235 -24.41 -10.06 24.99
CA ASN A 235 -25.44 -11.01 25.45
C ASN A 235 -25.73 -10.93 26.97
N GLY A 236 -25.67 -9.73 27.54
CA GLY A 236 -25.88 -9.51 28.99
C GLY A 236 -24.70 -9.89 29.87
N LYS A 237 -23.53 -10.24 29.30
CA LYS A 237 -22.30 -10.53 30.04
C LYS A 237 -21.21 -9.50 29.75
N LYS A 238 -20.46 -9.14 30.79
CA LYS A 238 -19.28 -8.30 30.65
C LYS A 238 -18.16 -9.08 29.98
N THR A 239 -17.72 -8.57 28.83
CA THR A 239 -16.58 -9.10 28.07
C THR A 239 -15.47 -8.07 28.11
N VAL A 240 -14.28 -8.47 28.52
CA VAL A 240 -13.06 -7.66 28.47
C VAL A 240 -12.13 -8.30 27.45
N THR A 241 -11.79 -7.56 26.40
CA THR A 241 -10.83 -8.00 25.38
C THR A 241 -9.60 -7.12 25.45
N GLU A 242 -8.43 -7.71 25.63
CA GLU A 242 -7.17 -7.00 25.60
C GLU A 242 -6.46 -7.25 24.26
N TYR A 243 -5.95 -6.20 23.62
CA TYR A 243 -5.12 -6.27 22.41
C TYR A 243 -3.74 -5.74 22.75
N ARG A 244 -2.70 -6.55 22.52
CA ARG A 244 -1.32 -6.22 22.93
C ARG A 244 -0.40 -5.97 21.74
N ILE A 245 0.30 -4.83 21.78
CA ILE A 245 1.56 -4.60 21.07
C ILE A 245 2.70 -5.04 22.00
N SER A 246 3.36 -6.14 21.64
CA SER A 246 4.45 -6.72 22.43
C SER A 246 5.69 -5.84 22.45
N GLN A 247 6.55 -6.02 23.45
CA GLN A 247 7.81 -5.30 23.59
C GLN A 247 9.03 -6.23 23.60
N ASP A 248 10.16 -5.73 23.10
CA ASP A 248 11.46 -6.38 23.25
C ASP A 248 12.02 -6.22 24.67
N ILE A 249 13.17 -6.86 24.96
CA ILE A 249 13.87 -6.80 26.25
C ILE A 249 14.30 -5.38 26.65
N ASN A 250 14.35 -4.46 25.70
CA ASN A 250 14.71 -3.05 25.87
C ASN A 250 13.45 -2.16 25.98
N GLY A 251 12.25 -2.75 25.97
CA GLY A 251 10.97 -2.08 26.05
C GLY A 251 10.52 -1.41 24.75
N ASN A 252 11.17 -1.65 23.60
CA ASN A 252 10.70 -1.14 22.31
C ASN A 252 9.51 -1.95 21.82
N SER A 253 8.53 -1.29 21.20
CA SER A 253 7.40 -1.96 20.56
C SER A 253 7.86 -2.81 19.37
N MET A 254 7.27 -3.99 19.26
CA MET A 254 7.43 -4.89 18.12
C MET A 254 6.20 -4.83 17.22
N SER A 255 6.41 -4.79 15.90
CA SER A 255 5.33 -4.76 14.90
C SER A 255 4.44 -6.00 15.01
N PRO A 256 3.13 -5.84 15.24
CA PRO A 256 2.20 -6.94 15.05
C PRO A 256 2.16 -7.30 13.57
N GLU A 257 1.93 -8.57 13.27
CA GLU A 257 1.72 -9.04 11.90
C GLU A 257 0.38 -8.48 11.35
N LEU A 258 0.32 -8.15 10.07
CA LEU A 258 -0.93 -7.84 9.39
C LEU A 258 -1.38 -9.06 8.59
N VAL A 259 -2.58 -9.55 8.89
CA VAL A 259 -3.22 -10.66 8.19
C VAL A 259 -4.38 -10.16 7.36
N GLN A 260 -4.62 -10.78 6.20
CA GLN A 260 -5.78 -10.44 5.38
C GLN A 260 -7.05 -10.72 6.18
N ASN A 261 -8.05 -9.86 6.06
CA ASN A 261 -9.38 -10.03 6.64
C ASN A 261 -10.41 -10.13 5.51
N PRO A 262 -10.55 -11.32 4.89
CA PRO A 262 -11.60 -11.60 3.91
C PRO A 262 -12.99 -11.23 4.42
N GLN A 263 -13.70 -10.40 3.68
CA GLN A 263 -15.06 -9.97 4.03
C GLN A 263 -15.87 -9.60 2.79
N TRP A 264 -17.19 -9.71 2.91
CA TRP A 264 -18.13 -9.17 1.93
C TRP A 264 -18.13 -7.65 2.00
N GLY A 265 -18.29 -7.00 0.86
CA GLY A 265 -18.52 -5.57 0.78
C GLY A 265 -19.06 -5.15 -0.58
N THR A 266 -19.59 -3.94 -0.65
CA THR A 266 -20.06 -3.36 -1.91
C THR A 266 -19.03 -2.36 -2.45
N TYR A 267 -18.57 -2.58 -3.67
CA TYR A 267 -17.74 -1.64 -4.42
C TYR A 267 -18.56 -0.90 -5.46
N TYR A 268 -18.55 0.43 -5.38
CA TYR A 268 -19.08 1.30 -6.43
C TYR A 268 -17.97 1.63 -7.40
N CYS A 269 -18.24 1.54 -8.70
CA CYS A 269 -17.31 2.00 -9.72
C CYS A 269 -16.89 3.44 -9.43
N GLN A 270 -15.62 3.63 -9.12
CA GLN A 270 -15.07 4.92 -8.72
C GLN A 270 -13.63 5.07 -9.22
N ASP A 271 -13.16 6.31 -9.25
CA ASP A 271 -11.80 6.61 -9.67
C ASP A 271 -10.77 6.22 -8.62
N SER A 272 -9.87 5.30 -8.98
CA SER A 272 -8.77 4.88 -8.11
C SER A 272 -7.64 5.91 -8.02
N THR A 273 -7.64 6.93 -8.88
CA THR A 273 -6.59 7.97 -8.90
C THR A 273 -6.92 9.17 -8.01
N GLY A 274 -8.17 9.28 -7.54
CA GLY A 274 -8.65 10.30 -6.60
C GLY A 274 -9.01 11.66 -7.21
N TYR A 275 -9.10 11.76 -8.53
CA TYR A 275 -9.57 12.97 -9.24
C TYR A 275 -11.10 13.10 -9.23
N TYR A 276 -11.83 12.01 -9.06
CA TYR A 276 -13.29 12.04 -8.90
C TYR A 276 -13.69 11.45 -7.54
N ASN A 277 -14.43 12.24 -6.75
CA ASN A 277 -14.96 11.81 -5.45
C ASN A 277 -16.31 11.08 -5.61
N GLU A 278 -17.01 11.36 -6.71
CA GLU A 278 -18.27 10.71 -7.06
C GLU A 278 -18.00 9.39 -7.80
N TYR A 279 -18.96 8.48 -7.69
CA TYR A 279 -18.96 7.26 -8.49
C TYR A 279 -19.12 7.56 -9.98
N PHE A 280 -18.59 6.67 -10.80
CA PHE A 280 -18.76 6.74 -12.24
C PHE A 280 -20.21 6.51 -12.64
N ALA A 281 -20.78 7.47 -13.38
CA ALA A 281 -22.10 7.39 -13.97
C ALA A 281 -21.98 6.85 -15.40
N PHE A 282 -22.69 5.77 -15.69
CA PHE A 282 -22.72 5.09 -16.97
C PHE A 282 -24.06 5.32 -17.64
N HIS A 283 -24.04 5.75 -18.90
CA HIS A 283 -25.22 5.92 -19.71
C HIS A 283 -25.63 4.60 -20.35
N PHE A 284 -26.87 4.17 -20.12
CA PHE A 284 -27.45 3.01 -20.79
C PHE A 284 -28.71 3.40 -21.54
N GLN A 285 -28.82 2.87 -22.76
CA GLN A 285 -30.00 3.04 -23.60
C GLN A 285 -31.00 1.94 -23.31
N ASN A 286 -32.25 2.14 -23.74
CA ASN A 286 -33.25 1.07 -23.73
C ASN A 286 -32.88 0.00 -24.78
N SER A 287 -31.99 -0.92 -24.40
CA SER A 287 -31.54 -2.03 -25.21
C SER A 287 -30.92 -3.14 -24.34
N THR A 288 -30.55 -4.25 -24.98
CA THR A 288 -29.74 -5.28 -24.34
C THR A 288 -28.27 -4.85 -24.39
N HIS A 289 -27.63 -4.81 -23.23
CA HIS A 289 -26.24 -4.43 -23.04
C HIS A 289 -25.42 -5.62 -22.52
N THR A 290 -24.10 -5.55 -22.71
CA THR A 290 -23.16 -6.45 -22.03
C THR A 290 -22.23 -5.69 -21.10
N LEU A 291 -21.90 -6.31 -19.96
CA LEU A 291 -20.89 -5.86 -19.02
C LEU A 291 -19.83 -6.94 -18.91
N ARG A 292 -18.56 -6.60 -19.15
CA ARG A 292 -17.44 -7.55 -19.01
C ARG A 292 -16.41 -7.03 -18.04
N LEU A 293 -15.98 -7.88 -17.12
CA LEU A 293 -14.82 -7.66 -16.26
C LEU A 293 -13.64 -8.51 -16.76
N GLU A 294 -12.48 -7.88 -16.95
CA GLU A 294 -11.21 -8.54 -17.27
C GLU A 294 -10.25 -8.43 -16.09
N ALA A 295 -9.80 -9.57 -15.57
CA ALA A 295 -8.88 -9.64 -14.44
C ALA A 295 -7.48 -9.17 -14.84
N GLN A 296 -6.96 -8.19 -14.09
CA GLN A 296 -5.56 -7.76 -14.19
C GLN A 296 -4.69 -8.47 -13.14
N ARG A 297 -5.21 -8.61 -11.91
CA ARG A 297 -4.60 -9.37 -10.81
C ARG A 297 -5.60 -9.70 -9.71
N GLU A 298 -5.23 -10.66 -8.86
CA GLU A 298 -5.96 -11.18 -7.69
C GLU A 298 -7.32 -11.81 -7.98
N PRO A 299 -7.69 -12.90 -7.28
CA PRO A 299 -9.03 -13.48 -7.38
C PRO A 299 -10.06 -12.74 -6.51
N MET A 300 -11.34 -12.84 -6.87
CA MET A 300 -12.47 -12.36 -6.07
C MET A 300 -13.69 -13.27 -6.26
N ILE A 301 -14.65 -13.21 -5.35
CA ILE A 301 -16.00 -13.77 -5.57
C ILE A 301 -16.95 -12.61 -5.79
N LEU A 302 -17.82 -12.72 -6.79
CA LEU A 302 -18.84 -11.73 -7.11
C LEU A 302 -20.22 -12.30 -6.82
N LYS A 303 -21.03 -11.60 -6.03
CA LYS A 303 -22.38 -12.03 -5.64
C LYS A 303 -23.49 -11.28 -6.35
N SER A 304 -23.33 -9.98 -6.60
CA SER A 304 -24.33 -9.21 -7.31
C SER A 304 -23.72 -8.05 -8.09
N ILE A 305 -24.36 -7.70 -9.21
CA ILE A 305 -24.11 -6.46 -9.95
C ILE A 305 -25.41 -5.66 -9.91
N SER A 306 -25.34 -4.40 -9.49
CA SER A 306 -26.52 -3.54 -9.37
C SER A 306 -26.32 -2.25 -10.14
N LEU A 307 -27.33 -1.84 -10.90
CA LEU A 307 -27.41 -0.55 -11.56
C LEU A 307 -28.32 0.36 -10.73
N ILE A 308 -27.75 1.43 -10.18
CA ILE A 308 -28.44 2.36 -9.30
C ILE A 308 -28.63 3.69 -10.03
N PRO A 309 -29.86 4.13 -10.30
CA PRO A 309 -30.07 5.34 -11.08
C PRO A 309 -29.49 6.59 -10.41
N VAL A 310 -28.80 7.41 -11.20
CA VAL A 310 -28.25 8.69 -10.75
C VAL A 310 -29.38 9.66 -10.42
N GLY A 311 -29.21 10.45 -9.35
CA GLY A 311 -30.19 11.46 -8.93
C GLY A 311 -31.35 10.93 -8.07
N THR A 312 -31.29 9.66 -7.65
CA THR A 312 -32.23 9.09 -6.68
C THR A 312 -31.77 9.32 -5.23
N SER A 313 -32.71 9.27 -4.28
CA SER A 313 -32.40 9.37 -2.84
C SER A 313 -31.55 8.22 -2.32
N GLU A 314 -31.41 7.13 -3.07
CA GLU A 314 -30.52 6.01 -2.70
C GLU A 314 -29.05 6.44 -2.65
N ARG A 315 -28.66 7.50 -3.38
CA ARG A 315 -27.25 7.85 -3.57
C ARG A 315 -26.90 9.33 -3.61
N ASN A 316 -27.86 10.23 -3.46
CA ASN A 316 -27.53 11.66 -3.41
C ASN A 316 -27.05 12.04 -2.00
N THR A 317 -25.75 12.32 -1.86
CA THR A 317 -25.17 12.78 -0.59
C THR A 317 -25.58 14.24 -0.36
N GLN A 318 -26.26 14.52 0.75
CA GLN A 318 -26.69 15.87 1.12
C GLN A 318 -25.49 16.75 1.51
N SER A 319 -25.68 18.07 1.49
CA SER A 319 -24.68 18.97 2.10
C SER A 319 -24.75 18.91 3.63
N TYR A 320 -23.66 19.25 4.30
CA TYR A 320 -23.61 19.33 5.75
C TYR A 320 -24.61 20.36 6.28
N GLU A 321 -24.81 21.47 5.57
CA GLU A 321 -25.81 22.47 5.92
C GLU A 321 -27.24 21.89 5.89
N GLU A 322 -27.56 21.06 4.90
CA GLU A 322 -28.86 20.37 4.83
C GLU A 322 -29.05 19.39 5.98
N ILE A 323 -28.00 18.60 6.30
CA ILE A 323 -27.99 17.66 7.43
C ILE A 323 -28.15 18.39 8.77
N LYS A 324 -27.42 19.48 8.97
CA LYS A 324 -27.52 20.32 10.18
C LYS A 324 -28.91 20.91 10.34
N ASN A 325 -29.52 21.38 9.26
CA ASN A 325 -30.90 21.85 9.27
C ASN A 325 -31.89 20.73 9.62
N GLU A 326 -31.64 19.50 9.18
CA GLU A 326 -32.42 18.33 9.56
C GLU A 326 -32.27 18.01 11.06
N TYR A 327 -31.05 18.08 11.61
CA TYR A 327 -30.82 17.93 13.04
C TYR A 327 -31.61 18.96 13.87
N ILE A 328 -31.62 20.22 13.43
CA ILE A 328 -32.39 21.29 14.07
C ILE A 328 -33.90 20.99 14.02
N LYS A 329 -34.42 20.54 12.87
CA LYS A 329 -35.84 20.18 12.72
C LYS A 329 -36.25 19.00 13.61
N ARG A 330 -35.38 18.00 13.76
CA ARG A 330 -35.60 16.84 14.64
C ARG A 330 -35.35 17.14 16.12
N GLY A 331 -34.78 18.29 16.43
CA GLY A 331 -34.51 18.72 17.80
C GLY A 331 -33.36 17.96 18.44
N TYR A 332 -32.40 17.45 17.66
CA TYR A 332 -31.21 16.82 18.21
C TYR A 332 -30.38 17.86 18.98
N GLN A 333 -29.84 17.43 20.10
CA GLN A 333 -29.04 18.24 21.00
C GLN A 333 -27.77 17.48 21.38
N SER A 334 -26.80 18.19 21.90
CA SER A 334 -25.66 17.57 22.57
C SER A 334 -26.11 16.87 23.86
N PRO A 335 -25.58 15.68 24.18
CA PRO A 335 -25.92 14.98 25.41
C PRO A 335 -25.38 15.71 26.65
N GLU A 336 -26.19 15.83 27.70
CA GLU A 336 -25.82 16.55 28.93
C GLU A 336 -24.70 15.82 29.69
N ASN A 337 -24.71 14.48 29.70
CA ASN A 337 -23.73 13.65 30.40
C ASN A 337 -22.88 12.81 29.44
N GLY A 338 -22.74 13.27 28.19
CA GLY A 338 -21.87 12.62 27.21
C GLY A 338 -20.41 12.59 27.67
N LYS A 339 -19.77 11.43 27.53
CA LYS A 339 -18.35 11.21 27.84
C LYS A 339 -17.52 11.36 26.56
N ILE A 340 -16.28 11.81 26.71
CA ILE A 340 -15.31 11.82 25.60
C ILE A 340 -14.82 10.38 25.40
N THR A 341 -14.92 9.89 24.17
CA THR A 341 -14.34 8.59 23.79
C THR A 341 -13.00 8.85 23.12
N VAL A 342 -11.93 8.32 23.70
CA VAL A 342 -10.56 8.48 23.20
C VAL A 342 -10.13 7.21 22.47
N ILE A 343 -9.54 7.38 21.29
CA ILE A 343 -9.02 6.30 20.45
C ILE A 343 -7.56 6.64 20.11
N GLN A 344 -6.65 5.72 20.41
CA GLN A 344 -5.25 5.88 20.02
C GLN A 344 -5.05 5.33 18.61
N ALA A 345 -4.46 6.14 17.72
CA ALA A 345 -4.52 5.95 16.29
C ALA A 345 -3.66 4.78 15.78
N GLU A 346 -2.66 4.36 16.54
CA GLU A 346 -1.81 3.18 16.30
C GLU A 346 -2.52 1.83 16.54
N PHE A 347 -3.76 1.85 17.04
CA PHE A 347 -4.64 0.68 17.16
C PHE A 347 -5.85 0.73 16.20
N PRO A 348 -5.64 0.76 14.87
CA PRO A 348 -6.75 0.64 13.93
C PRO A 348 -7.39 -0.75 14.05
N ASP A 349 -8.72 -0.82 13.94
CA ASP A 349 -9.44 -2.09 13.97
C ASP A 349 -9.32 -2.83 12.63
N ILE A 350 -9.20 -2.10 11.53
CA ILE A 350 -8.98 -2.64 10.18
C ILE A 350 -8.34 -1.57 9.28
N VAL A 351 -7.52 -2.00 8.32
CA VAL A 351 -6.83 -1.12 7.35
C VAL A 351 -6.98 -1.65 5.92
N SER A 352 -6.83 -0.76 4.94
CA SER A 352 -7.03 -1.08 3.51
C SER A 352 -5.90 -1.90 2.88
N ASP A 353 -4.69 -1.82 3.44
CA ASP A 353 -3.47 -2.28 2.78
C ASP A 353 -2.44 -2.69 3.83
N ASN A 354 -1.65 -3.72 3.55
CA ASN A 354 -0.68 -4.25 4.50
C ASN A 354 0.49 -3.28 4.81
N SER A 355 0.68 -2.25 3.98
CA SER A 355 1.67 -1.20 4.21
C SER A 355 1.21 -0.16 5.23
N VAL A 356 -0.07 -0.12 5.61
CA VAL A 356 -0.64 0.82 6.59
C VAL A 356 -0.25 0.38 8.01
N THR A 357 1.00 0.69 8.37
CA THR A 357 1.65 0.26 9.61
C THR A 357 1.71 1.35 10.69
N SER A 358 1.59 0.95 11.95
CA SER A 358 1.86 1.80 13.12
C SER A 358 3.35 2.11 13.26
N GLY A 359 3.67 3.23 13.94
CA GLY A 359 5.02 3.69 14.13
C GLY A 359 5.22 4.47 15.43
N ASN A 360 6.45 4.93 15.65
CA ASN A 360 6.83 5.76 16.80
C ASN A 360 7.09 7.21 16.40
N ASN A 361 6.63 8.16 17.20
CA ASN A 361 7.05 9.55 17.18
C ASN A 361 7.26 10.09 18.61
N ASN A 362 8.53 10.29 18.99
CA ASN A 362 8.92 10.86 20.29
C ASN A 362 9.22 12.38 20.23
N SER A 363 8.78 13.09 19.19
CA SER A 363 8.98 14.55 19.08
C SER A 363 8.18 15.36 20.11
N SER A 364 7.15 14.77 20.72
CA SER A 364 6.34 15.37 21.77
C SER A 364 6.15 14.39 22.91
N SER A 365 6.28 14.85 24.15
CA SER A 365 5.95 14.02 25.32
C SER A 365 4.44 13.93 25.60
N ALA A 366 3.61 14.60 24.78
CA ALA A 366 2.15 14.51 24.85
C ALA A 366 1.60 13.29 24.09
N THR A 367 2.37 12.75 23.14
CA THR A 367 2.05 11.51 22.41
C THR A 367 1.99 10.34 23.40
N TYR A 368 0.99 9.46 23.28
CA TYR A 368 0.81 8.33 24.18
C TYR A 368 0.90 7.00 23.42
N PRO A 369 1.66 6.01 23.92
CA PRO A 369 2.60 6.08 25.02
C PRO A 369 3.87 6.86 24.61
N SER A 370 4.47 7.56 25.58
CA SER A 370 5.77 8.21 25.39
C SER A 370 6.86 7.48 26.17
N SER A 371 8.05 7.41 25.58
CA SER A 371 9.25 6.96 26.28
C SER A 371 10.47 7.74 25.81
N SER A 372 11.31 8.14 26.77
CA SER A 372 12.58 8.82 26.48
C SER A 372 13.70 7.85 26.08
N THR A 373 13.52 6.54 26.31
CA THR A 373 14.55 5.52 26.11
C THR A 373 14.12 4.41 25.17
N ALA A 374 12.83 4.12 25.08
CA ALA A 374 12.28 3.09 24.21
C ALA A 374 11.55 3.72 23.01
N GLN A 375 11.51 2.97 21.90
CA GLN A 375 10.71 3.29 20.72
C GLN A 375 9.35 2.61 20.89
N LEU A 376 8.34 3.35 21.35
CA LEU A 376 6.99 2.83 21.53
C LEU A 376 6.10 3.21 20.36
N PHE A 377 5.30 2.28 19.82
CA PHE A 377 4.30 2.68 18.85
C PHE A 377 3.23 3.52 19.51
N ASN A 378 2.97 4.67 18.90
CA ASN A 378 2.15 5.74 19.43
C ASN A 378 1.60 6.67 18.33
N VAL A 379 1.80 6.30 17.06
CA VAL A 379 1.25 7.03 15.90
C VAL A 379 0.99 6.06 14.75
N ILE A 380 0.18 6.48 13.78
CA ILE A 380 0.06 5.87 12.46
C ILE A 380 0.40 6.89 11.36
N GLY A 381 0.89 6.42 10.21
CA GLY A 381 1.12 7.26 9.02
C GLY A 381 2.43 8.05 8.97
N LYS A 382 3.37 7.76 9.87
CA LYS A 382 4.73 8.36 9.84
C LYS A 382 5.53 7.97 8.60
N ASN A 383 5.55 6.68 8.27
CA ASN A 383 6.31 6.11 7.15
C ASN A 383 5.40 5.43 6.10
N SER A 384 4.09 5.40 6.36
CA SER A 384 3.07 4.64 5.64
C SER A 384 1.80 5.51 5.47
N TYR A 385 0.70 4.92 4.99
CA TYR A 385 -0.65 5.50 5.05
C TYR A 385 -0.76 6.91 4.41
N ASN A 386 -0.28 7.01 3.17
CA ASN A 386 -0.20 8.27 2.42
C ASN A 386 -0.63 8.16 0.96
N ALA A 387 -0.82 6.96 0.42
CA ALA A 387 -1.29 6.78 -0.95
C ALA A 387 -2.82 6.95 -1.00
N ILE A 388 -3.32 7.60 -2.07
CA ILE A 388 -4.76 7.80 -2.30
C ILE A 388 -5.51 6.46 -2.24
N GLY A 389 -6.68 6.47 -1.60
CA GLY A 389 -7.49 5.28 -1.38
C GLY A 389 -7.06 4.40 -0.21
N GLN A 390 -5.87 4.62 0.39
CA GLN A 390 -5.52 3.95 1.63
C GLN A 390 -6.38 4.48 2.78
N TRP A 391 -6.88 3.58 3.63
CA TRP A 391 -7.70 3.94 4.78
C TRP A 391 -7.35 3.14 6.03
N ALA A 392 -7.62 3.75 7.18
CA ALA A 392 -7.61 3.11 8.49
C ALA A 392 -8.96 3.37 9.17
N ALA A 393 -9.48 2.35 9.87
CA ALA A 393 -10.80 2.39 10.46
C ALA A 393 -10.81 2.05 11.96
N TYR A 394 -11.67 2.74 12.70
CA TYR A 394 -11.71 2.73 14.16
C TYR A 394 -13.13 2.54 14.68
N ASN A 395 -13.34 1.53 15.52
CA ASN A 395 -14.61 1.24 16.17
C ASN A 395 -14.79 2.06 17.44
N PHE A 396 -15.99 2.58 17.66
CA PHE A 396 -16.35 3.27 18.89
C PHE A 396 -17.85 3.16 19.20
N GLN A 397 -18.22 3.47 20.44
CA GLN A 397 -19.59 3.71 20.86
C GLN A 397 -19.66 4.99 21.69
N VAL A 398 -20.83 5.61 21.71
CA VAL A 398 -21.14 6.73 22.61
C VAL A 398 -21.98 6.23 23.79
N ASN A 399 -21.92 6.95 24.90
CA ASN A 399 -22.64 6.58 26.13
C ASN A 399 -24.05 7.16 26.23
N GLU A 400 -24.38 8.18 25.43
CA GLU A 400 -25.68 8.85 25.42
C GLU A 400 -26.04 9.23 23.99
N ASP A 401 -27.32 9.19 23.63
CA ASP A 401 -27.79 9.65 22.32
C ASP A 401 -27.57 11.16 22.18
N GLY A 402 -27.07 11.62 21.04
CA GLY A 402 -26.98 13.05 20.78
C GLY A 402 -26.01 13.44 19.68
N LEU A 403 -25.76 14.74 19.58
CA LEU A 403 -24.79 15.32 18.64
C LEU A 403 -23.39 15.27 19.24
N TYR A 404 -22.44 14.79 18.43
CA TYR A 404 -21.04 14.68 18.76
C TYR A 404 -20.17 15.33 17.67
N THR A 405 -19.01 15.84 18.06
CA THR A 405 -17.93 16.26 17.15
C THR A 405 -16.75 15.30 17.28
N ILE A 406 -15.94 15.18 16.23
CA ILE A 406 -14.73 14.35 16.24
C ILE A 406 -13.53 15.29 16.16
N SER A 407 -12.55 15.12 17.06
CA SER A 407 -11.28 15.83 17.02
C SER A 407 -10.12 14.86 16.84
N MET A 408 -8.99 15.38 16.37
CA MET A 408 -7.79 14.60 16.12
C MET A 408 -6.55 15.37 16.55
N ARG A 409 -5.60 14.67 17.18
CA ARG A 409 -4.23 15.14 17.38
C ARG A 409 -3.35 14.59 16.26
N TYR A 410 -2.77 15.48 15.46
CA TYR A 410 -2.02 15.11 14.27
C TYR A 410 -0.79 16.00 14.03
N LEU A 411 0.10 15.53 13.16
CA LEU A 411 1.21 16.28 12.61
C LEU A 411 1.22 16.12 11.09
N GLN A 412 0.95 17.22 10.38
CA GLN A 412 1.14 17.34 8.94
C GLN A 412 2.35 18.25 8.73
N SER A 413 3.52 17.66 8.48
CA SER A 413 4.77 18.42 8.29
C SER A 413 5.37 18.23 6.89
N ALA A 414 4.58 17.76 5.93
CA ALA A 414 4.99 17.45 4.56
C ALA A 414 4.37 18.47 3.58
N LEU A 415 5.00 18.68 2.41
CA LEU A 415 4.46 19.60 1.39
C LEU A 415 4.25 21.02 1.93
N GLN A 416 5.34 21.68 2.36
CA GLN A 416 5.27 23.02 2.94
C GLN A 416 4.42 23.98 2.09
N GLY A 417 3.41 24.58 2.72
CA GLY A 417 2.47 25.51 2.11
C GLY A 417 1.26 24.84 1.46
N MET A 418 1.08 23.52 1.61
CA MET A 418 -0.13 22.80 1.25
C MET A 418 -0.75 22.13 2.46
N TYR A 419 -2.08 22.09 2.54
CA TYR A 419 -2.76 21.12 3.40
C TYR A 419 -2.93 19.78 2.68
N ILE A 420 -3.47 18.80 3.37
CA ILE A 420 -3.96 17.55 2.76
C ILE A 420 -5.42 17.31 3.14
N CYS A 421 -6.08 16.39 2.42
CA CYS A 421 -7.45 16.01 2.70
C CYS A 421 -7.57 14.53 3.06
N ARG A 422 -8.44 14.21 4.02
CA ARG A 422 -8.97 12.86 4.20
C ARG A 422 -10.46 12.85 3.87
N THR A 423 -10.92 11.76 3.27
CA THR A 423 -12.34 11.48 3.17
C THR A 423 -12.78 10.76 4.45
N VAL A 424 -13.78 11.30 5.13
CA VAL A 424 -14.39 10.69 6.32
C VAL A 424 -15.58 9.85 5.88
N LYS A 425 -15.54 8.55 6.20
CA LYS A 425 -16.68 7.63 6.00
C LYS A 425 -17.12 7.05 7.35
N LEU A 426 -18.41 6.77 7.48
CA LEU A 426 -19.01 6.17 8.66
C LEU A 426 -19.85 4.95 8.26
N VAL A 427 -19.89 3.97 9.15
CA VAL A 427 -20.88 2.89 9.11
C VAL A 427 -21.35 2.57 10.53
N GLY A 428 -22.63 2.26 10.68
CA GLY A 428 -23.21 1.84 11.95
C GLY A 428 -24.70 2.20 12.07
N GLY A 429 -25.38 1.60 13.05
CA GLY A 429 -26.80 1.90 13.33
C GLY A 429 -27.82 1.03 12.62
N HIS A 430 -27.42 0.14 11.71
CA HIS A 430 -28.32 -0.80 11.03
C HIS A 430 -28.87 -1.86 12.02
N THR A 431 -29.97 -1.55 12.69
CA THR A 431 -30.69 -2.49 13.56
C THR A 431 -32.12 -2.70 13.02
N GLY A 432 -32.30 -3.74 12.20
CA GLY A 432 -33.60 -4.10 11.60
C GLY A 432 -33.48 -4.57 10.15
N ALA A 433 -34.42 -5.41 9.70
CA ALA A 433 -34.46 -5.90 8.32
C ALA A 433 -34.51 -4.73 7.32
N ALA A 434 -33.71 -4.83 6.26
CA ALA A 434 -33.60 -3.84 5.19
C ALA A 434 -34.97 -3.52 4.58
N GLY A 435 -35.53 -2.37 4.95
CA GLY A 435 -36.80 -1.90 4.40
C GLY A 435 -37.37 -0.75 5.21
N GLU A 436 -37.49 0.41 4.55
CA GLU A 436 -38.23 1.61 4.98
C GLU A 436 -37.48 2.61 5.89
N GLY A 437 -36.77 3.55 5.24
CA GLY A 437 -36.29 4.80 5.82
C GLY A 437 -34.94 4.68 6.55
N VAL A 438 -34.01 5.61 6.29
CA VAL A 438 -32.79 5.72 7.08
C VAL A 438 -33.19 6.16 8.49
N ALA A 439 -33.23 5.22 9.43
CA ALA A 439 -33.50 5.52 10.82
C ALA A 439 -32.43 6.50 11.37
N ASP A 440 -32.80 7.29 12.37
CA ASP A 440 -31.90 8.25 13.01
C ASP A 440 -30.58 7.58 13.45
N GLY A 441 -29.44 8.19 13.13
CA GLY A 441 -28.12 7.69 13.53
C GLY A 441 -27.68 6.42 12.79
N VAL A 442 -28.19 6.20 11.57
CA VAL A 442 -27.71 5.17 10.64
C VAL A 442 -26.74 5.80 9.65
N TYR A 443 -25.56 5.21 9.49
CA TYR A 443 -24.55 5.60 8.51
C TYR A 443 -24.09 4.37 7.72
N GLY A 444 -23.68 4.58 6.47
CA GLY A 444 -23.21 3.52 5.59
C GLY A 444 -24.33 2.61 5.09
N LEU A 445 -23.93 1.46 4.55
CA LEU A 445 -24.84 0.42 4.08
C LEU A 445 -25.02 -0.69 5.12
N ALA A 446 -26.17 -1.35 5.03
CA ALA A 446 -26.53 -2.45 5.92
C ALA A 446 -25.60 -3.67 5.83
N ASP A 447 -24.84 -3.79 4.75
CA ASP A 447 -23.81 -4.84 4.58
C ASP A 447 -22.49 -4.53 5.30
N GLY A 448 -22.38 -3.38 5.96
CA GLY A 448 -21.17 -2.93 6.63
C GLY A 448 -20.26 -2.02 5.78
N THR A 449 -20.64 -1.70 4.53
CA THR A 449 -19.87 -0.79 3.68
C THR A 449 -19.98 0.64 4.20
N ALA A 450 -18.83 1.27 4.47
CA ALA A 450 -18.78 2.65 4.96
C ALA A 450 -18.96 3.67 3.84
N GLU A 451 -19.69 4.75 4.17
CA GLU A 451 -20.03 5.80 3.22
C GLU A 451 -19.79 7.18 3.78
N VAL A 452 -19.67 8.14 2.87
CA VAL A 452 -19.51 9.54 3.23
C VAL A 452 -20.85 10.08 3.75
N PRO A 453 -20.90 10.63 4.98
CA PRO A 453 -22.15 11.05 5.61
C PRO A 453 -22.77 12.32 4.99
N PHE A 454 -21.94 13.21 4.43
CA PHE A 454 -22.34 14.44 3.73
C PHE A 454 -21.20 14.93 2.82
N THR A 455 -21.49 15.75 1.82
CA THR A 455 -20.56 16.09 0.73
C THR A 455 -19.22 16.66 1.20
N GLU A 456 -19.23 17.52 2.22
CA GLU A 456 -18.05 18.21 2.75
C GLU A 456 -17.08 17.24 3.44
N ALA A 457 -17.56 16.06 3.89
CA ALA A 457 -16.70 15.03 4.48
C ALA A 457 -15.74 14.38 3.47
N TYR A 458 -15.90 14.58 2.16
CA TYR A 458 -14.87 14.23 1.16
C TYR A 458 -13.59 15.07 1.31
N ASN A 459 -13.68 16.26 1.91
CA ASN A 459 -12.63 17.27 1.90
C ASN A 459 -12.15 17.63 3.32
N THR A 460 -12.16 16.68 4.26
CA THR A 460 -11.71 16.98 5.63
C THR A 460 -10.25 17.42 5.62
N GLN A 461 -9.98 18.66 6.01
CA GLN A 461 -8.71 19.36 5.79
C GLN A 461 -7.77 19.22 6.98
N PHE A 462 -6.47 19.03 6.70
CA PHE A 462 -5.39 19.02 7.70
C PHE A 462 -4.27 19.96 7.25
N ASP A 463 -4.11 21.06 7.97
CA ASP A 463 -3.16 22.12 7.61
C ASP A 463 -1.72 21.76 7.91
N TYR A 464 -0.80 22.32 7.12
CA TYR A 464 0.64 22.15 7.34
C TYR A 464 1.11 22.89 8.60
N SER A 465 1.85 22.17 9.44
CA SER A 465 2.60 22.71 10.57
C SER A 465 3.84 21.87 10.85
N LYS A 466 4.91 22.53 11.32
CA LYS A 466 6.07 21.81 11.88
C LYS A 466 5.80 21.28 13.29
N GLU A 467 4.77 21.80 13.93
CA GLU A 467 4.37 21.47 15.29
C GLU A 467 3.10 20.61 15.27
N TRP A 468 2.94 19.78 16.29
CA TRP A 468 1.71 19.03 16.52
C TRP A 468 0.50 19.96 16.63
N GLN A 469 -0.61 19.51 16.06
CA GLN A 469 -1.90 20.20 16.03
C GLN A 469 -2.96 19.30 16.67
N SER A 470 -3.98 19.93 17.25
CA SER A 470 -5.22 19.27 17.64
C SER A 470 -6.35 20.11 17.10
N ASP A 471 -7.26 19.50 16.33
CA ASP A 471 -8.39 20.22 15.75
C ASP A 471 -9.59 19.30 15.55
N TYR A 472 -10.78 19.89 15.44
CA TYR A 472 -11.98 19.19 15.04
C TYR A 472 -11.96 18.90 13.53
N ILE A 473 -12.55 17.78 13.11
CA ILE A 473 -12.73 17.53 11.69
C ILE A 473 -13.68 18.57 11.08
N SER A 474 -13.20 19.21 10.01
CA SER A 474 -13.91 20.20 9.21
C SER A 474 -13.37 20.18 7.78
N ASP A 475 -14.04 20.86 6.87
CA ASP A 475 -13.56 21.13 5.50
C ASP A 475 -12.60 22.33 5.41
N GLY A 476 -12.06 22.80 6.54
CA GLY A 476 -11.24 24.01 6.60
C GLY A 476 -12.02 25.31 6.70
N SER A 477 -13.37 25.27 6.72
CA SER A 477 -14.22 26.45 6.97
C SER A 477 -14.10 27.01 8.40
N GLY A 478 -13.54 26.23 9.32
CA GLY A 478 -13.49 26.53 10.76
C GLY A 478 -14.74 26.10 11.54
N GLU A 479 -15.75 25.53 10.87
CA GLU A 479 -16.91 24.91 11.52
C GLU A 479 -16.69 23.39 11.68
N ALA A 480 -16.73 22.90 12.93
CA ALA A 480 -16.62 21.48 13.21
C ALA A 480 -17.87 20.71 12.73
N PHE A 481 -17.65 19.55 12.10
CA PHE A 481 -18.74 18.66 11.74
C PHE A 481 -19.36 17.99 12.96
N GLN A 482 -20.69 17.99 13.00
CA GLN A 482 -21.50 17.31 14.01
C GLN A 482 -22.16 16.06 13.42
N PHE A 483 -22.16 14.99 14.22
CA PHE A 483 -22.73 13.69 13.89
C PHE A 483 -23.72 13.29 14.98
N TYR A 484 -24.89 12.83 14.58
CA TYR A 484 -25.82 12.24 15.53
C TYR A 484 -25.48 10.77 15.74
N PHE A 485 -25.21 10.37 16.98
CA PHE A 485 -24.91 8.99 17.37
C PHE A 485 -25.90 8.49 18.42
N LYS A 486 -26.19 7.19 18.38
CA LYS A 486 -26.99 6.49 19.38
C LYS A 486 -26.13 5.68 20.34
N ALA A 487 -26.47 5.72 21.61
CA ALA A 487 -25.87 4.89 22.65
C ALA A 487 -26.10 3.40 22.38
N GLY A 488 -25.12 2.58 22.73
CA GLY A 488 -25.16 1.13 22.52
C GLY A 488 -25.04 0.68 21.05
N THR A 489 -24.84 1.63 20.12
CA THR A 489 -24.54 1.34 18.71
C THR A 489 -23.03 1.40 18.49
N THR A 490 -22.47 0.37 17.84
CA THR A 490 -21.09 0.42 17.36
C THR A 490 -21.04 1.13 16.01
N TYR A 491 -20.26 2.20 15.97
CA TYR A 491 -19.92 2.93 14.76
C TYR A 491 -18.47 2.67 14.40
N THR A 492 -18.17 2.68 13.11
CA THR A 492 -16.81 2.60 12.59
C THR A 492 -16.50 3.86 11.79
N LEU A 493 -15.47 4.60 12.23
CA LEU A 493 -14.91 5.75 11.55
C LEU A 493 -13.82 5.31 10.59
N TYR A 494 -13.97 5.61 9.31
CA TYR A 494 -12.96 5.41 8.28
C TYR A 494 -12.34 6.75 7.90
N LEU A 495 -11.01 6.80 7.88
CA LEU A 495 -10.24 7.91 7.36
C LEU A 495 -9.54 7.44 6.10
N GLU A 496 -9.81 8.06 4.95
CA GLU A 496 -9.25 7.64 3.66
C GLU A 496 -8.38 8.75 3.07
N CYS A 497 -7.18 8.41 2.57
CA CYS A 497 -6.32 9.32 1.82
C CYS A 497 -7.04 9.84 0.57
N SER A 498 -7.15 11.16 0.41
CA SER A 498 -7.84 11.76 -0.72
C SER A 498 -7.15 13.03 -1.21
N LEU A 499 -7.41 13.44 -2.46
CA LEU A 499 -6.94 14.74 -2.97
C LEU A 499 -7.86 15.89 -2.56
N GLY A 500 -9.11 15.58 -2.19
CA GLY A 500 -10.12 16.55 -1.78
C GLY A 500 -10.24 17.74 -2.73
N SER A 501 -10.20 18.95 -2.18
CA SER A 501 -10.27 20.23 -2.89
C SER A 501 -9.04 20.54 -3.76
N LEU A 502 -7.90 19.86 -3.57
CA LEU A 502 -6.65 20.14 -4.30
C LEU A 502 -6.60 19.46 -5.68
N LYS A 503 -7.50 18.51 -5.94
CA LYS A 503 -7.50 17.66 -7.13
C LYS A 503 -7.49 18.44 -8.45
N GLU A 504 -8.30 19.50 -8.56
CA GLU A 504 -8.42 20.29 -9.79
C GLU A 504 -7.12 21.02 -10.10
N LEU A 505 -6.46 21.55 -9.08
CA LEU A 505 -5.18 22.24 -9.24
C LEU A 505 -4.07 21.27 -9.64
N ILE A 506 -4.02 20.08 -9.01
CA ILE A 506 -3.04 19.04 -9.37
C ILE A 506 -3.28 18.54 -10.80
N GLN A 507 -4.54 18.35 -11.20
CA GLN A 507 -4.89 17.92 -12.56
C GLN A 507 -4.48 18.96 -13.61
N ARG A 508 -4.64 20.27 -13.32
CA ARG A 508 -4.17 21.35 -14.19
C ARG A 508 -2.65 21.33 -14.39
N VAL A 509 -1.87 21.04 -13.33
CA VAL A 509 -0.41 20.87 -13.45
C VAL A 509 -0.07 19.66 -14.32
N GLU A 510 -0.78 18.53 -14.16
CA GLU A 510 -0.57 17.33 -14.98
C GLU A 510 -0.83 17.60 -16.47
N ILE A 511 -1.93 18.28 -16.79
CA ILE A 511 -2.26 18.73 -18.16
C ILE A 511 -1.19 19.68 -18.71
N ALA A 512 -0.73 20.64 -17.90
CA ALA A 512 0.32 21.58 -18.30
C ALA A 512 1.65 20.87 -18.57
N MET A 513 2.05 19.93 -17.71
CA MET A 513 3.24 19.10 -17.91
C MET A 513 3.17 18.32 -19.22
N ASP A 514 2.04 17.70 -19.54
CA ASP A 514 1.85 16.96 -20.80
C ASP A 514 2.00 17.86 -22.03
N LYS A 515 1.42 19.07 -21.98
CA LYS A 515 1.55 20.06 -23.05
C LYS A 515 2.99 20.54 -23.21
N VAL A 516 3.68 20.84 -22.11
CA VAL A 516 5.10 21.21 -22.12
C VAL A 516 5.97 20.07 -22.65
N ASN A 517 5.66 18.81 -22.30
CA ASN A 517 6.36 17.64 -22.82
C ASN A 517 6.17 17.49 -24.33
N ASN A 518 4.96 17.74 -24.84
CA ASN A 518 4.73 17.78 -26.29
C ASN A 518 5.55 18.89 -26.97
N CYS A 519 5.63 20.08 -26.39
CA CYS A 519 6.51 21.15 -26.88
C CYS A 519 7.98 20.71 -26.91
N TYR A 520 8.46 20.11 -25.82
CA TYR A 520 9.83 19.59 -25.71
C TYR A 520 10.14 18.57 -26.82
N LEU A 521 9.28 17.57 -27.03
CA LEU A 521 9.45 16.55 -28.08
C LEU A 521 9.46 17.17 -29.49
N ARG A 522 8.63 18.17 -29.73
CA ARG A 522 8.56 18.88 -31.00
C ARG A 522 9.81 19.72 -31.27
N ILE A 523 10.36 20.38 -30.26
CA ILE A 523 11.65 21.09 -30.37
C ILE A 523 12.77 20.07 -30.62
N LEU A 524 12.78 18.97 -29.87
CA LEU A 524 13.75 17.88 -29.99
C LEU A 524 13.81 17.31 -31.41
N GLN A 525 12.67 17.15 -32.10
CA GLN A 525 12.61 16.69 -33.49
C GLN A 525 13.38 17.61 -34.46
N LEU A 526 13.44 18.92 -34.19
CA LEU A 526 14.14 19.89 -35.03
C LEU A 526 15.62 20.04 -34.62
N THR A 527 15.90 20.03 -33.33
CA THR A 527 17.23 20.37 -32.80
C THR A 527 18.13 19.18 -32.54
N GLY A 528 17.57 17.99 -32.32
CA GLY A 528 18.25 16.87 -31.68
C GLY A 528 18.41 17.07 -30.16
N ALA A 529 18.94 16.04 -29.49
CA ALA A 529 19.07 15.99 -28.03
C ALA A 529 20.01 17.04 -27.44
N ASP A 530 21.04 17.43 -28.21
CA ASP A 530 22.06 18.39 -27.82
C ASP A 530 22.06 19.57 -28.82
N PRO A 531 21.12 20.52 -28.70
CA PRO A 531 21.04 21.69 -29.59
C PRO A 531 22.30 22.55 -29.48
N ASP A 532 22.83 23.00 -30.61
CA ASP A 532 23.87 24.04 -30.67
C ASP A 532 23.27 25.41 -30.31
N GLU A 533 23.69 25.99 -29.19
CA GLU A 533 23.23 27.28 -28.66
C GLU A 533 23.56 28.47 -29.58
N TYR A 534 24.57 28.35 -30.45
CA TYR A 534 24.98 29.43 -31.35
C TYR A 534 24.30 29.36 -32.71
N ARG A 535 23.43 28.38 -32.92
CA ARG A 535 22.69 28.18 -34.17
C ARG A 535 21.30 28.79 -34.06
N SER A 536 20.92 29.59 -35.05
CA SER A 536 19.54 30.06 -35.20
C SER A 536 18.68 29.01 -35.89
N TYR A 537 17.68 28.49 -35.17
CA TYR A 537 16.73 27.50 -35.68
C TYR A 537 15.45 28.11 -36.27
N ASN A 538 15.22 29.43 -36.09
CA ASN A 538 14.04 30.17 -36.60
C ASN A 538 12.69 29.57 -36.16
N PHE A 539 12.49 29.31 -34.86
CA PHE A 539 11.26 28.66 -34.38
C PHE A 539 9.98 29.47 -34.67
N GLU A 540 10.05 30.79 -34.83
CA GLU A 540 8.95 31.73 -35.10
C GLU A 540 8.36 31.45 -36.47
N LYS A 541 9.19 30.94 -37.38
CA LYS A 541 8.79 30.61 -38.75
C LYS A 541 8.41 29.16 -38.91
N ILE A 542 9.10 28.27 -38.18
CA ILE A 542 8.97 26.82 -38.38
C ILE A 542 7.89 26.23 -37.45
N MET A 543 7.79 26.73 -36.21
CA MET A 543 6.97 26.17 -35.13
C MET A 543 6.39 27.25 -34.19
N PRO A 544 5.75 28.33 -34.71
CA PRO A 544 5.23 29.42 -33.88
C PRO A 544 4.24 28.96 -32.81
N GLU A 545 3.47 27.92 -33.09
CA GLU A 545 2.51 27.32 -32.15
C GLU A 545 3.18 26.72 -30.91
N VAL A 546 4.43 26.25 -31.00
CA VAL A 546 5.18 25.75 -29.83
C VAL A 546 5.54 26.89 -28.90
N LEU A 547 5.93 28.04 -29.45
CA LEU A 547 6.24 29.24 -28.65
C LEU A 547 4.99 29.74 -27.92
N ILE A 548 3.85 29.79 -28.61
CA ILE A 548 2.57 30.17 -28.03
C ILE A 548 2.18 29.22 -26.91
N GLU A 549 2.26 27.90 -27.13
CA GLU A 549 1.90 26.92 -26.11
C GLU A 549 2.83 27.01 -24.88
N LEU A 550 4.13 27.26 -25.06
CA LEU A 550 5.04 27.51 -23.92
C LEU A 550 4.59 28.73 -23.09
N LEU A 551 4.19 29.82 -23.74
CA LEU A 551 3.68 31.01 -23.05
C LEU A 551 2.34 30.74 -22.36
N ASP A 552 1.43 30.03 -23.01
CA ASP A 552 0.15 29.65 -22.43
C ASP A 552 0.34 28.77 -21.19
N GLN A 553 1.27 27.81 -21.24
CA GLN A 553 1.59 26.98 -20.07
C GLN A 553 2.33 27.74 -18.98
N ALA A 554 3.12 28.77 -19.31
CA ALA A 554 3.69 29.68 -18.32
C ALA A 554 2.60 30.44 -17.55
N ILE A 555 1.61 30.98 -18.25
CA ILE A 555 0.45 31.68 -17.67
C ILE A 555 -0.37 30.72 -16.81
N GLU A 556 -0.61 29.51 -17.30
CA GLU A 556 -1.41 28.51 -16.60
C GLU A 556 -0.74 28.06 -15.28
N LEU A 557 0.57 27.77 -15.29
CA LEU A 557 1.30 27.39 -14.08
C LEU A 557 1.35 28.53 -13.04
N ASP A 558 1.49 29.78 -13.49
CA ASP A 558 1.39 30.97 -12.61
C ASP A 558 -0.02 31.13 -12.02
N ALA A 559 -1.06 30.87 -12.81
CA ALA A 559 -2.45 30.89 -12.35
C ALA A 559 -2.73 29.78 -11.32
N VAL A 560 -2.24 28.57 -11.55
CA VAL A 560 -2.36 27.45 -10.60
C VAL A 560 -1.60 27.75 -9.31
N SER A 561 -0.38 28.30 -9.40
CA SER A 561 0.42 28.72 -8.24
C SER A 561 -0.36 29.70 -7.35
N LYS A 562 -0.97 30.73 -7.93
CA LYS A 562 -1.81 31.70 -7.20
C LYS A 562 -3.06 31.07 -6.59
N ALA A 563 -3.70 30.13 -7.30
CA ALA A 563 -4.86 29.42 -6.77
C ALA A 563 -4.50 28.55 -5.55
N PHE A 564 -3.31 27.93 -5.53
CA PHE A 564 -2.81 27.25 -4.33
C PHE A 564 -2.57 28.23 -3.18
N GLU A 565 -1.98 29.41 -3.44
CA GLU A 565 -1.76 30.43 -2.40
C GLU A 565 -3.07 30.92 -1.78
N GLU A 566 -4.11 31.10 -2.60
CA GLU A 566 -5.45 31.49 -2.14
C GLU A 566 -6.11 30.38 -1.31
N LEU A 567 -6.01 29.13 -1.78
CA LEU A 567 -6.64 27.98 -1.14
C LEU A 567 -5.95 27.55 0.16
N CYS A 568 -4.61 27.56 0.19
CA CYS A 568 -3.82 27.13 1.35
C CYS A 568 -3.44 28.30 2.29
N GLY A 569 -3.77 29.53 1.92
CA GLY A 569 -3.53 30.75 2.72
C GLY A 569 -2.05 31.12 2.92
N THR A 570 -1.11 30.34 2.39
CA THR A 570 0.34 30.57 2.54
C THR A 570 1.11 30.19 1.28
N LYS A 571 2.23 30.87 1.04
CA LYS A 571 3.18 30.49 -0.03
C LYS A 571 4.24 29.55 0.54
N GLY A 572 4.36 28.37 -0.09
CA GLY A 572 5.32 27.34 0.30
C GLY A 572 6.40 27.08 -0.74
N SER A 573 7.49 26.43 -0.33
CA SER A 573 8.57 26.00 -1.23
C SER A 573 8.09 25.00 -2.28
N HIS A 574 7.08 24.18 -1.94
CA HIS A 574 6.45 23.26 -2.87
C HIS A 574 5.72 23.99 -4.01
N ILE A 575 4.99 25.07 -3.69
CA ILE A 575 4.28 25.90 -4.68
C ILE A 575 5.28 26.71 -5.54
N ALA A 576 6.34 27.26 -4.94
CA ALA A 576 7.36 28.05 -5.66
C ALA A 576 8.09 27.29 -6.79
N THR A 577 8.01 25.95 -6.79
CA THR A 577 8.51 25.13 -7.90
C THR A 577 7.74 25.43 -9.19
N LEU A 578 6.41 25.64 -9.11
CA LEU A 578 5.58 25.98 -10.27
C LEU A 578 5.98 27.33 -10.88
N ASP A 579 6.24 28.33 -10.03
CA ASP A 579 6.71 29.66 -10.45
C ASP A 579 8.04 29.59 -11.22
N THR A 580 8.95 28.72 -10.76
CA THR A 580 10.26 28.54 -11.38
C THR A 580 10.14 27.97 -12.79
N VAL A 581 9.24 26.98 -12.96
CA VAL A 581 8.98 26.40 -14.28
C VAL A 581 8.25 27.41 -15.17
N ALA A 582 7.24 28.10 -14.66
CA ALA A 582 6.52 29.14 -15.38
C ALA A 582 7.47 30.21 -15.93
N LEU A 583 8.43 30.68 -15.11
CA LEU A 583 9.43 31.66 -15.52
C LEU A 583 10.33 31.15 -16.66
N LEU A 584 10.72 29.87 -16.64
CA LEU A 584 11.51 29.29 -17.72
C LEU A 584 10.71 29.26 -19.03
N LEU A 585 9.46 28.77 -18.96
CA LEU A 585 8.58 28.68 -20.12
C LEU A 585 8.31 30.06 -20.74
N ASP A 586 8.09 31.08 -19.91
CA ASP A 586 7.92 32.46 -20.36
C ASP A 586 9.17 32.98 -21.10
N ARG A 587 10.37 32.71 -20.57
CA ARG A 587 11.64 33.09 -21.24
C ARG A 587 11.82 32.39 -22.59
N MET A 588 11.64 31.07 -22.61
CA MET A 588 11.79 30.26 -23.83
C MET A 588 10.75 30.63 -24.90
N GLY A 589 9.52 30.96 -24.50
CA GLY A 589 8.46 31.38 -25.42
C GLY A 589 8.62 32.80 -25.96
N ARG A 590 9.30 33.70 -25.22
CA ARG A 590 9.51 35.10 -25.64
C ARG A 590 10.79 35.33 -26.45
N ASP A 591 11.85 34.57 -26.20
CA ASP A 591 13.15 34.76 -26.85
C ASP A 591 13.68 33.46 -27.46
N GLU A 592 13.22 33.18 -28.67
CA GLU A 592 13.63 31.97 -29.38
C GLU A 592 15.08 31.95 -29.85
N GLY A 593 15.71 33.13 -29.95
CA GLY A 593 16.99 33.30 -30.62
C GLY A 593 18.13 32.71 -29.80
N THR A 594 17.99 32.77 -28.47
CA THR A 594 19.00 32.28 -27.52
C THR A 594 18.42 31.36 -26.44
N GLU A 595 17.17 31.55 -26.00
CA GLU A 595 16.68 30.86 -24.80
C GLU A 595 16.24 29.42 -25.06
N ILE A 596 15.81 29.06 -26.27
CA ILE A 596 15.33 27.69 -26.53
C ILE A 596 16.47 26.68 -26.47
N ALA A 597 17.51 26.86 -27.31
CA ALA A 597 18.64 25.93 -27.35
C ALA A 597 19.39 25.88 -26.01
N ALA A 598 19.63 27.04 -25.38
CA ALA A 598 20.34 27.14 -24.11
C ALA A 598 19.60 26.47 -22.92
N ASN A 599 18.28 26.36 -23.00
CA ASN A 599 17.47 25.82 -21.90
C ASN A 599 16.86 24.44 -22.18
N MET A 600 17.20 23.75 -23.28
CA MET A 600 16.63 22.40 -23.53
C MET A 600 16.93 21.39 -22.43
N SER A 601 18.14 21.44 -21.86
CA SER A 601 18.50 20.59 -20.70
C SER A 601 17.69 20.96 -19.46
N ASN A 602 17.51 22.27 -19.21
CA ASN A 602 16.70 22.78 -18.10
C ASN A 602 15.23 22.40 -18.25
N LEU A 603 14.67 22.50 -19.46
CA LEU A 603 13.29 22.12 -19.76
C LEU A 603 13.06 20.62 -19.49
N LYS A 604 13.97 19.75 -19.92
CA LYS A 604 13.93 18.31 -19.60
C LYS A 604 13.98 18.05 -18.10
N SER A 605 14.89 18.73 -17.40
CA SER A 605 15.02 18.63 -15.94
C SER A 605 13.74 19.09 -15.22
N TYR A 606 13.12 20.17 -15.68
CA TYR A 606 11.89 20.70 -15.12
C TYR A 606 10.65 19.86 -15.45
N LEU A 607 10.61 19.16 -16.57
CA LEU A 607 9.59 18.12 -16.79
C LEU A 607 9.71 17.00 -15.75
N GLY A 608 10.93 16.53 -15.45
CA GLY A 608 11.15 15.58 -14.35
C GLY A 608 10.80 16.15 -12.97
N THR A 609 11.02 17.45 -12.77
CA THR A 609 10.67 18.16 -11.54
C THR A 609 9.15 18.27 -11.38
N LEU A 610 8.42 18.62 -12.44
CA LEU A 610 6.95 18.63 -12.45
C LEU A 610 6.37 17.24 -12.20
N GLY A 611 6.94 16.19 -12.81
CA GLY A 611 6.52 14.81 -12.53
C GLY A 611 6.75 14.41 -11.07
N THR A 612 7.89 14.78 -10.49
CA THR A 612 8.17 14.57 -9.06
C THR A 612 7.22 15.37 -8.19
N TRP A 613 6.92 16.62 -8.58
CA TRP A 613 5.97 17.49 -7.90
C TRP A 613 4.57 16.86 -7.87
N ILE A 614 4.05 16.40 -9.01
CA ILE A 614 2.74 15.73 -9.12
C ILE A 614 2.70 14.48 -8.22
N ASN A 615 3.73 13.64 -8.29
CA ASN A 615 3.81 12.42 -7.49
C ASN A 615 3.85 12.70 -5.98
N ASN A 616 4.48 13.80 -5.56
CA ASN A 616 4.51 14.19 -4.15
C ASN A 616 3.20 14.88 -3.73
N SER A 617 2.58 15.69 -4.59
CA SER A 617 1.28 16.32 -4.33
C SER A 617 0.14 15.30 -4.20
N LYS A 618 0.28 14.11 -4.80
CA LYS A 618 -0.65 12.99 -4.64
C LYS A 618 -0.48 12.22 -3.31
N LYS A 619 0.51 12.55 -2.48
CA LYS A 619 0.72 11.90 -1.17
C LYS A 619 0.02 12.66 -0.05
N SER A 620 -0.95 12.00 0.58
CA SER A 620 -1.70 12.52 1.72
C SER A 620 -1.02 12.17 3.06
N THR A 621 0.24 12.56 3.25
CA THR A 621 1.01 12.21 4.46
C THR A 621 0.46 12.91 5.71
N LEU A 622 -0.07 12.13 6.65
CA LEU A 622 -0.57 12.59 7.95
C LEU A 622 -0.02 11.67 9.05
N ILE A 623 0.59 12.23 10.08
CA ILE A 623 0.92 11.47 11.28
C ILE A 623 -0.22 11.67 12.28
N LEU A 624 -0.96 10.62 12.58
CA LEU A 624 -2.09 10.67 13.49
C LEU A 624 -1.71 9.97 14.81
N ASP A 625 -2.01 10.61 15.93
CA ASP A 625 -1.74 10.13 17.29
C ASP A 625 -3.04 9.72 18.00
N GLU A 626 -4.02 10.62 18.05
CA GLU A 626 -5.23 10.43 18.84
C GLU A 626 -6.47 10.93 18.10
N ILE A 627 -7.60 10.23 18.29
CA ILE A 627 -8.93 10.61 17.81
C ILE A 627 -9.85 10.67 19.04
N GLU A 628 -10.59 11.76 19.20
CA GLU A 628 -11.53 11.94 20.30
C GLU A 628 -12.94 12.22 19.77
N ILE A 629 -13.95 11.52 20.32
CA ILE A 629 -15.37 11.76 20.04
C ILE A 629 -15.96 12.53 21.22
N HIS A 630 -16.30 13.79 21.00
CA HIS A 630 -16.77 14.73 22.03
C HIS A 630 -18.27 14.98 21.88
N PRO A 631 -19.03 15.09 23.00
CA PRO A 631 -20.37 15.65 22.95
C PRO A 631 -20.27 17.08 22.39
N ALA A 632 -21.04 17.38 21.35
CA ALA A 632 -20.97 18.65 20.65
C ALA A 632 -21.11 19.83 21.64
N SER A 633 -20.34 20.90 21.50
CA SER A 633 -20.52 22.07 22.35
C SER A 633 -20.36 23.33 21.54
N ASP A 634 -21.23 24.31 21.81
CA ASP A 634 -21.17 25.66 21.25
C ASP A 634 -19.99 26.51 21.82
N GLY A 635 -19.08 25.89 22.56
CA GLY A 635 -17.92 26.53 23.19
C GLY A 635 -16.67 25.65 23.16
N GLU A 636 -15.51 26.26 23.43
CA GLU A 636 -14.20 25.61 23.55
C GLU A 636 -14.21 24.54 24.66
N LYS A 637 -14.66 23.32 24.36
CA LYS A 637 -14.18 22.15 25.11
C LYS A 637 -12.71 21.95 24.75
N GLU A 638 -11.89 21.70 25.77
CA GLU A 638 -10.43 21.57 25.66
C GLU A 638 -10.10 20.46 24.66
N LEU A 639 -9.69 20.84 23.45
CA LEU A 639 -9.03 19.94 22.50
C LEU A 639 -7.86 19.23 23.21
N PRO A 640 -7.51 17.99 22.80
CA PRO A 640 -6.35 17.32 23.36
C PRO A 640 -5.12 18.22 23.19
N ARG A 641 -4.23 18.26 24.19
CA ARG A 641 -3.09 19.20 24.16
C ARG A 641 -2.19 18.90 22.97
N ALA A 642 -2.19 19.81 22.00
CA ALA A 642 -1.39 19.69 20.79
C ALA A 642 0.11 19.50 21.11
N THR A 643 0.64 20.27 22.07
CA THR A 643 2.03 20.17 22.53
C THR A 643 2.14 19.94 24.03
N ALA A 644 3.21 19.26 24.44
CA ALA A 644 3.55 19.12 25.84
C ALA A 644 3.93 20.49 26.45
N GLY A 645 3.70 20.67 27.76
CA GLY A 645 4.14 21.86 28.46
C GLY A 645 5.67 22.04 28.42
N PHE A 646 6.15 23.28 28.44
CA PHE A 646 7.58 23.63 28.34
C PHE A 646 8.49 22.84 29.32
N PHE A 647 8.09 22.72 30.59
CA PHE A 647 8.88 22.00 31.60
C PHE A 647 8.85 20.48 31.42
N SER A 648 7.76 19.90 30.92
CA SER A 648 7.70 18.46 30.58
C SER A 648 8.58 18.15 29.36
N ALA A 649 8.57 19.00 28.33
CA ALA A 649 9.39 18.84 27.14
C ALA A 649 10.89 18.94 27.47
N PHE A 650 11.30 19.96 28.24
CA PHE A 650 12.70 20.13 28.66
C PHE A 650 13.23 18.95 29.49
N TRP A 651 12.41 18.44 30.43
CA TRP A 651 12.82 17.29 31.23
C TRP A 651 12.84 15.99 30.43
N PHE A 652 11.93 15.85 29.46
CA PHE A 652 11.92 14.74 28.51
C PHE A 652 13.17 14.74 27.62
N GLU A 653 13.60 15.90 27.12
CA GLU A 653 14.83 16.04 26.34
C GLU A 653 16.08 15.70 27.16
N ILE A 654 16.17 16.17 28.41
CA ILE A 654 17.26 15.80 29.32
C ILE A 654 17.29 14.29 29.56
N LYS A 655 16.14 13.68 29.85
CA LYS A 655 16.04 12.21 30.01
C LYS A 655 16.42 11.47 28.74
N SER A 656 16.01 11.96 27.57
CA SER A 656 16.32 11.34 26.27
C SER A 656 17.80 11.44 25.95
N PHE A 657 18.41 12.60 26.23
CA PHE A 657 19.85 12.82 26.08
C PHE A 657 20.64 11.85 26.96
N PHE A 658 20.38 11.81 28.26
CA PHE A 658 21.09 10.87 29.16
C PHE A 658 20.76 9.42 28.88
N GLY A 659 19.49 9.11 28.57
CA GLY A 659 19.03 7.79 28.15
C GLY A 659 19.85 7.26 26.98
N SER A 660 20.05 8.08 25.94
CA SER A 660 20.78 7.69 24.73
C SER A 660 22.24 7.27 24.95
N PHE A 661 22.90 7.68 26.04
CA PHE A 661 24.26 7.24 26.40
C PHE A 661 24.31 5.86 27.07
N PHE A 662 23.19 5.42 27.64
CA PHE A 662 23.08 4.15 28.37
C PHE A 662 22.13 3.16 27.69
N THR A 663 21.48 3.55 26.59
CA THR A 663 20.68 2.65 25.76
C THR A 663 21.59 1.69 25.03
N ASP A 664 21.45 0.40 25.36
CA ASP A 664 22.15 -0.68 24.67
C ASP A 664 21.47 -0.97 23.33
N TYR A 665 22.03 -0.39 22.27
CA TYR A 665 21.53 -0.55 20.91
C TYR A 665 21.86 -1.93 20.31
N ASP A 666 22.78 -2.69 20.92
CA ASP A 666 23.23 -4.00 20.42
C ASP A 666 22.24 -5.13 20.77
N ALA A 667 21.28 -4.86 21.65
CA ALA A 667 20.31 -5.82 22.17
C ALA A 667 18.85 -5.57 21.71
N MET A 668 18.63 -4.62 20.77
CA MET A 668 17.29 -4.26 20.29
C MET A 668 16.61 -5.44 19.58
N GLY A 669 15.36 -5.71 19.97
CA GLY A 669 14.49 -6.73 19.41
C GLY A 669 14.52 -8.10 20.10
N LEU A 670 15.46 -8.37 21.00
CA LEU A 670 15.51 -9.66 21.71
C LEU A 670 14.25 -9.85 22.57
N THR A 671 13.60 -11.01 22.49
CA THR A 671 12.43 -11.38 23.31
C THR A 671 12.79 -12.29 24.49
N THR A 672 14.01 -12.82 24.50
CA THR A 672 14.56 -13.63 25.60
C THR A 672 16.02 -13.25 25.83
N ARG A 673 16.44 -13.08 27.08
CA ARG A 673 17.87 -12.97 27.40
C ARG A 673 18.52 -14.34 27.20
N PRO A 674 19.59 -14.46 26.39
CA PRO A 674 20.33 -15.71 26.29
C PRO A 674 20.77 -16.14 27.69
N THR A 675 20.41 -17.36 28.12
CA THR A 675 21.01 -17.96 29.31
C THR A 675 22.47 -18.30 29.02
N GLU A 676 23.32 -18.49 30.04
CA GLU A 676 24.73 -18.89 29.82
C GLU A 676 24.88 -20.16 28.95
N ASP A 677 23.83 -20.98 28.85
CA ASP A 677 23.78 -22.20 28.04
C ASP A 677 23.11 -22.03 26.66
N THR A 678 22.55 -20.85 26.33
CA THR A 678 21.90 -20.59 25.04
C THR A 678 22.94 -20.27 23.97
N LYS A 679 23.03 -21.09 22.92
CA LYS A 679 23.87 -20.79 21.76
C LYS A 679 23.38 -19.50 21.11
N THR A 680 24.29 -18.54 20.94
CA THR A 680 23.99 -17.23 20.34
C THR A 680 24.88 -17.04 19.11
N ILE A 681 24.30 -16.51 18.03
CA ILE A 681 25.02 -16.13 16.81
C ILE A 681 25.02 -14.60 16.71
N GLU A 682 26.19 -13.99 16.53
CA GLU A 682 26.34 -12.55 16.31
C GLU A 682 26.28 -12.22 14.81
N VAL A 683 25.30 -11.40 14.44
CA VAL A 683 25.05 -10.99 13.05
C VAL A 683 25.18 -9.49 12.92
N TRP A 684 26.05 -9.03 12.03
CA TRP A 684 26.20 -7.59 11.76
C TRP A 684 25.51 -7.20 10.46
N LEU A 685 25.02 -5.98 10.43
CA LEU A 685 24.39 -5.37 9.26
C LEU A 685 24.82 -3.90 9.14
N ALA A 686 25.11 -3.46 7.92
CA ALA A 686 25.37 -2.05 7.61
C ALA A 686 24.17 -1.38 6.91
N THR A 687 22.95 -1.84 7.21
CA THR A 687 21.70 -1.26 6.72
C THR A 687 21.09 -0.32 7.75
N GLY A 688 20.15 0.53 7.32
CA GLY A 688 19.40 1.42 8.23
C GLY A 688 18.60 0.65 9.28
N ARG A 689 18.28 1.32 10.40
CA ARG A 689 17.51 0.77 11.53
C ARG A 689 16.18 0.14 11.14
N ASP A 690 15.46 0.73 10.19
CA ASP A 690 14.15 0.21 9.80
C ASP A 690 14.27 -1.16 9.11
N GLN A 691 15.35 -1.39 8.35
CA GLN A 691 15.64 -2.68 7.73
C GLN A 691 16.07 -3.73 8.77
N SER A 692 16.75 -3.31 9.86
CA SER A 692 17.12 -4.24 10.93
C SER A 692 15.91 -4.76 11.70
N GLN A 693 14.86 -3.93 11.84
CA GLN A 693 13.61 -4.33 12.47
C GLN A 693 12.89 -5.39 11.63
N ILE A 694 12.89 -5.27 10.30
CA ILE A 694 12.32 -6.31 9.41
C ILE A 694 13.05 -7.65 9.60
N TRP A 695 14.38 -7.65 9.62
CA TRP A 695 15.18 -8.85 9.91
C TRP A 695 14.85 -9.44 11.28
N ARG A 696 14.68 -8.58 12.28
CA ARG A 696 14.31 -9.00 13.63
C ARG A 696 12.94 -9.66 13.66
N THR A 697 11.94 -9.07 13.00
CA THR A 697 10.60 -9.65 12.87
C THR A 697 10.66 -11.04 12.23
N MET A 698 11.47 -11.23 11.18
CA MET A 698 11.64 -12.57 10.57
C MET A 698 12.35 -13.57 11.49
N ILE A 699 13.30 -13.12 12.32
CA ILE A 699 14.04 -13.97 13.25
C ILE A 699 13.16 -14.42 14.42
N ASP A 700 12.31 -13.53 14.93
CA ASP A 700 11.51 -13.73 16.14
C ASP A 700 10.03 -14.09 15.86
N ALA A 701 9.63 -14.22 14.59
CA ALA A 701 8.31 -14.73 14.21
C ALA A 701 8.05 -16.12 14.83
N SER A 702 6.79 -16.50 14.98
CA SER A 702 6.38 -17.80 15.54
C SER A 702 6.85 -19.00 14.71
N ASP A 703 7.17 -18.79 13.43
CA ASP A 703 7.84 -19.73 12.52
C ASP A 703 9.28 -19.29 12.18
N GLY A 704 9.79 -18.26 12.86
CA GLY A 704 11.08 -17.63 12.64
C GLY A 704 12.28 -18.45 13.13
N TYR A 705 13.49 -17.97 12.79
CA TYR A 705 14.73 -18.69 13.05
C TYR A 705 14.93 -19.06 14.53
N THR A 706 14.64 -18.16 15.47
CA THR A 706 14.89 -18.39 16.90
C THR A 706 13.98 -19.50 17.44
N GLU A 707 12.68 -19.43 17.16
CA GLU A 707 11.69 -20.44 17.59
C GLU A 707 11.98 -21.80 16.95
N ALA A 708 12.32 -21.79 15.66
CA ALA A 708 12.60 -23.01 14.91
C ALA A 708 13.89 -23.71 15.38
N THR A 709 14.94 -22.95 15.73
CA THR A 709 16.28 -23.51 16.01
C THR A 709 16.66 -23.56 17.49
N GLY A 710 15.93 -22.86 18.35
CA GLY A 710 16.33 -22.61 19.74
C GLY A 710 17.66 -21.86 19.89
N THR A 711 18.16 -21.22 18.81
CA THR A 711 19.42 -20.47 18.79
C THR A 711 19.12 -18.98 18.75
N ALA A 712 19.64 -18.23 19.73
CA ALA A 712 19.43 -16.79 19.79
C ALA A 712 20.29 -16.06 18.73
N VAL A 713 19.75 -15.01 18.15
CA VAL A 713 20.47 -14.15 17.19
C VAL A 713 20.65 -12.75 17.76
N THR A 714 21.89 -12.27 17.82
CA THR A 714 22.23 -10.90 18.23
C THR A 714 22.52 -10.06 16.99
N LEU A 715 21.62 -9.13 16.65
CA LEU A 715 21.78 -8.23 15.50
C LEU A 715 22.53 -6.94 15.93
N LYS A 716 23.67 -6.63 15.32
CA LYS A 716 24.38 -5.35 15.54
C LYS A 716 24.43 -4.50 14.28
N LEU A 717 24.01 -3.24 14.42
CA LEU A 717 24.14 -2.25 13.36
C LEU A 717 25.53 -1.64 13.40
N VAL A 718 26.24 -1.73 12.28
CA VAL A 718 27.60 -1.22 12.17
C VAL A 718 27.75 -0.26 11.00
N THR A 719 28.58 0.76 11.17
CA THR A 719 28.91 1.68 10.08
C THR A 719 29.75 0.94 9.02
N GLY A 720 29.50 1.24 7.74
CA GLY A 720 30.29 0.69 6.63
C GLY A 720 31.80 0.90 6.81
N GLY A 721 32.59 -0.13 6.48
CA GLY A 721 34.06 -0.11 6.60
C GLY A 721 34.63 -0.57 7.94
N THR A 722 33.79 -0.85 8.95
CA THR A 722 34.23 -1.39 10.26
C THR A 722 34.50 -2.90 10.24
N LEU A 723 33.92 -3.63 9.29
CA LEU A 723 33.96 -5.09 9.26
C LEU A 723 35.38 -5.68 9.14
N LEU A 724 36.15 -5.28 8.12
CA LEU A 724 37.49 -5.84 7.90
C LEU A 724 38.45 -5.58 9.08
N PRO A 725 38.55 -4.35 9.64
CA PRO A 725 39.33 -4.12 10.86
C PRO A 725 38.92 -5.03 12.02
N SER A 726 37.61 -5.24 12.22
CA SER A 726 37.09 -6.08 13.30
C SER A 726 37.46 -7.55 13.11
N ILE A 727 37.33 -8.10 11.89
CA ILE A 727 37.76 -9.46 11.55
C ILE A 727 39.26 -9.63 11.82
N LEU A 728 40.09 -8.70 11.34
CA LEU A 728 41.54 -8.73 11.56
C LEU A 728 41.94 -8.63 13.04
N SER A 729 41.09 -8.01 13.87
CA SER A 729 41.30 -7.93 15.33
C SER A 729 40.74 -9.13 16.11
N GLY A 730 40.15 -10.11 15.43
CA GLY A 730 39.49 -11.27 16.06
C GLY A 730 38.18 -10.93 16.78
N LYS A 731 37.54 -9.81 16.41
CA LYS A 731 36.28 -9.30 16.96
C LYS A 731 35.20 -9.11 15.89
N GLY A 732 35.31 -9.83 14.77
CA GLY A 732 34.29 -9.83 13.72
C GLY A 732 33.05 -10.62 14.16
N PRO A 733 31.92 -10.43 13.47
CA PRO A 733 30.70 -11.21 13.70
C PRO A 733 30.83 -12.65 13.18
N ASP A 734 29.88 -13.51 13.56
CA ASP A 734 29.72 -14.84 12.97
C ASP A 734 29.14 -14.75 11.54
N VAL A 735 28.17 -13.84 11.33
CA VAL A 735 27.54 -13.60 10.02
C VAL A 735 27.49 -12.10 9.75
N TYR A 736 27.67 -11.71 8.49
CA TYR A 736 27.48 -10.33 8.05
C TYR A 736 26.48 -10.26 6.90
N LEU A 737 25.47 -9.40 7.03
CA LEU A 737 24.44 -9.17 6.02
C LEU A 737 24.69 -7.86 5.26
N GLY A 738 24.51 -7.90 3.93
CA GLY A 738 24.60 -6.72 3.07
C GLY A 738 25.99 -6.36 2.55
N LEU A 739 26.93 -7.31 2.48
CA LEU A 739 28.16 -7.13 1.69
C LEU A 739 27.85 -7.14 0.19
N ASP A 740 28.36 -6.17 -0.55
CA ASP A 740 28.32 -6.21 -2.01
C ASP A 740 29.24 -7.33 -2.55
N SER A 741 28.90 -7.86 -3.74
CA SER A 741 29.62 -8.99 -4.32
C SER A 741 31.12 -8.74 -4.51
N ALA A 742 31.53 -7.51 -4.86
CA ALA A 742 32.95 -7.19 -5.02
C ALA A 742 33.69 -7.20 -3.67
N SER A 743 33.04 -6.75 -2.59
CA SER A 743 33.56 -6.86 -1.23
C SER A 743 33.66 -8.31 -0.77
N VAL A 744 32.69 -9.18 -1.07
CA VAL A 744 32.78 -10.63 -0.73
C VAL A 744 34.07 -11.23 -1.32
N ILE A 745 34.34 -11.00 -2.61
CA ILE A 745 35.56 -11.49 -3.26
C ILE A 745 36.82 -10.89 -2.64
N ASN A 746 36.83 -9.58 -2.36
CA ASN A 746 37.97 -8.93 -1.71
C ASN A 746 38.27 -9.51 -0.32
N TYR A 747 37.27 -9.97 0.42
CA TYR A 747 37.44 -10.58 1.73
C TYR A 747 37.87 -12.04 1.59
N ALA A 748 37.34 -12.77 0.60
CA ALA A 748 37.76 -14.12 0.28
C ALA A 748 39.26 -14.18 -0.09
N ILE A 749 39.75 -13.23 -0.91
CA ILE A 749 41.18 -13.11 -1.25
C ILE A 749 42.05 -12.87 0.01
N ARG A 750 41.49 -12.25 1.04
CA ARG A 750 42.18 -11.93 2.31
C ARG A 750 42.00 -12.99 3.39
N ASP A 751 41.35 -14.11 3.06
CA ASP A 751 41.03 -15.17 4.02
C ASP A 751 40.20 -14.63 5.22
N ALA A 752 39.34 -13.64 4.95
CA ALA A 752 38.51 -12.95 5.95
C ALA A 752 37.06 -13.47 6.00
N VAL A 753 36.68 -14.38 5.09
CA VAL A 753 35.37 -15.05 5.03
C VAL A 753 35.56 -16.51 4.67
N VAL A 754 34.66 -17.36 5.15
CA VAL A 754 34.72 -18.81 4.96
C VAL A 754 33.99 -19.21 3.68
N GLY A 755 34.57 -20.12 2.89
CA GLY A 755 33.90 -20.73 1.75
C GLY A 755 32.77 -21.65 2.19
N VAL A 756 31.55 -21.38 1.71
CA VAL A 756 30.35 -22.08 2.15
C VAL A 756 30.00 -23.29 1.26
N SER A 757 30.53 -23.38 0.05
CA SER A 757 30.29 -24.52 -0.87
C SER A 757 31.09 -25.80 -0.56
N GLY A 758 31.76 -25.89 0.60
CA GLY A 758 32.36 -27.13 1.12
C GLY A 758 33.64 -27.63 0.44
N ASN A 759 34.25 -26.85 -0.46
CA ASN A 759 35.53 -27.17 -1.13
C ASN A 759 36.60 -26.10 -0.87
N ASP A 760 36.51 -25.41 0.27
CA ASP A 760 37.48 -24.39 0.62
C ASP A 760 38.80 -25.07 1.05
N GLY A 761 39.86 -24.85 0.26
CA GLY A 761 41.19 -25.40 0.52
C GLY A 761 41.87 -24.83 1.78
N HIS A 762 41.25 -23.82 2.41
CA HIS A 762 41.68 -23.22 3.66
C HIS A 762 41.06 -23.87 4.90
N LEU A 763 40.04 -24.73 4.72
CA LEU A 763 39.36 -25.44 5.80
C LEU A 763 39.79 -26.91 5.88
N THR A 764 39.79 -27.47 7.09
CA THR A 764 39.94 -28.93 7.28
C THR A 764 38.73 -29.69 6.73
N ASP A 765 38.89 -30.97 6.38
CA ASP A 765 37.78 -31.83 5.98
C ASP A 765 36.64 -31.87 7.02
N ALA A 766 36.98 -31.72 8.30
CA ALA A 766 36.00 -31.60 9.38
C ALA A 766 35.25 -30.26 9.33
N GLN A 767 35.93 -29.15 9.02
CA GLN A 767 35.34 -27.81 8.89
C GLN A 767 34.49 -27.67 7.62
N ASN A 768 34.94 -28.26 6.50
CA ASN A 768 34.14 -28.37 5.28
C ASN A 768 32.86 -29.21 5.49
N GLN A 769 32.82 -30.08 6.50
CA GLN A 769 31.64 -30.87 6.88
C GLN A 769 30.69 -30.18 7.89
N ILE A 770 31.01 -28.99 8.41
CA ILE A 770 30.20 -28.28 9.43
C ILE A 770 28.92 -27.71 8.82
N PHE A 771 28.93 -27.34 7.55
CA PHE A 771 27.75 -26.82 6.88
C PHE A 771 26.92 -27.98 6.30
N LYS A 772 26.05 -28.57 7.12
CA LYS A 772 24.99 -29.51 6.69
C LYS A 772 23.64 -28.92 7.04
N ASN A 773 22.77 -28.77 6.04
CA ASN A 773 21.37 -28.43 6.29
C ASN A 773 20.66 -29.68 6.78
N THR A 774 20.00 -29.57 7.94
CA THR A 774 19.15 -30.65 8.45
C THR A 774 17.71 -30.27 8.16
N TYR A 775 17.04 -31.09 7.38
CA TYR A 775 15.62 -30.96 7.11
C TYR A 775 14.86 -31.95 7.96
N TYR A 776 13.80 -31.50 8.61
CA TYR A 776 12.93 -32.30 9.42
C TYR A 776 11.60 -32.44 8.70
N THR A 777 11.12 -33.67 8.56
CA THR A 777 9.84 -34.01 7.96
C THR A 777 8.93 -34.57 9.04
N TYR A 778 7.76 -33.95 9.22
CA TYR A 778 6.67 -34.46 10.05
C TYR A 778 5.41 -34.65 9.21
N LYS A 779 4.43 -35.37 9.77
CA LYS A 779 3.09 -35.45 9.18
C LYS A 779 2.23 -34.34 9.75
N ASP A 780 1.69 -33.50 8.89
CA ASP A 780 0.74 -32.45 9.29
C ASP A 780 -0.61 -33.05 9.76
N ALA A 781 -1.56 -32.19 10.12
CA ALA A 781 -2.88 -32.60 10.59
C ALA A 781 -3.68 -33.41 9.55
N ASN A 782 -3.31 -33.33 8.27
CA ASN A 782 -3.92 -34.04 7.15
C ASN A 782 -3.18 -35.34 6.80
N GLY A 783 -2.07 -35.64 7.46
CA GLY A 783 -1.24 -36.82 7.22
C GLY A 783 -0.21 -36.63 6.08
N GLU A 784 -0.04 -35.42 5.57
CA GLU A 784 0.87 -35.06 4.49
C GLU A 784 2.26 -34.69 5.04
N HIS A 785 3.31 -34.97 4.28
CA HIS A 785 4.70 -34.82 4.73
C HIS A 785 5.20 -33.40 4.47
N THR A 786 5.36 -32.61 5.54
CA THR A 786 5.88 -31.23 5.47
C THR A 786 7.33 -31.20 5.89
N THR A 787 8.20 -30.56 5.08
CA THR A 787 9.64 -30.45 5.33
C THR A 787 10.00 -29.05 5.83
N VAL A 788 10.59 -28.97 7.02
CA VAL A 788 11.06 -27.74 7.66
C VAL A 788 12.57 -27.82 7.91
N THR A 789 13.27 -26.70 7.98
CA THR A 789 14.74 -26.67 8.18
C THR A 789 15.15 -26.75 9.65
N SER A 790 14.21 -26.90 10.57
CA SER A 790 14.49 -27.01 12.02
C SER A 790 13.42 -27.84 12.75
N PRO A 791 13.75 -28.50 13.88
CA PRO A 791 12.81 -29.35 14.59
C PRO A 791 11.77 -28.52 15.33
N ILE A 792 10.50 -28.88 15.21
CA ILE A 792 9.43 -28.24 15.98
C ILE A 792 9.57 -28.64 17.45
N ALA A 793 9.80 -27.65 18.33
CA ALA A 793 9.92 -27.87 19.76
C ALA A 793 8.68 -28.57 20.33
N GLY A 794 8.87 -29.64 21.10
CA GLY A 794 7.80 -30.45 21.70
C GLY A 794 7.19 -31.53 20.79
N ARG A 795 7.60 -31.62 19.51
CA ARG A 795 7.18 -32.69 18.57
C ARG A 795 8.36 -33.56 18.12
N GLU A 796 9.44 -33.61 18.90
CA GLU A 796 10.70 -34.25 18.51
C GLU A 796 10.54 -35.75 18.20
N SER A 797 9.58 -36.41 18.85
CA SER A 797 9.28 -37.83 18.64
C SER A 797 8.59 -38.16 17.31
N GLU A 798 8.08 -37.15 16.61
CA GLU A 798 7.30 -37.28 15.36
C GLU A 798 8.13 -36.92 14.11
N LEU A 799 9.38 -36.48 14.29
CA LEU A 799 10.24 -35.99 13.22
C LEU A 799 11.06 -37.14 12.60
N SER A 800 11.02 -37.23 11.27
CA SER A 800 12.10 -37.85 10.49
C SER A 800 13.01 -36.74 9.97
N PHE A 801 14.30 -36.99 9.73
CA PHE A 801 15.19 -35.95 9.20
C PHE A 801 16.06 -36.46 8.06
N THR A 802 16.40 -35.54 7.16
CA THR A 802 17.41 -35.72 6.11
C THR A 802 18.49 -34.66 6.29
N THR A 803 19.75 -35.00 5.99
CA THR A 803 20.84 -34.03 6.03
C THR A 803 21.41 -33.89 4.63
N GLU A 804 21.44 -32.66 4.14
CA GLU A 804 22.12 -32.34 2.88
C GLU A 804 23.39 -31.55 3.17
N SER A 805 24.38 -31.67 2.29
CA SER A 805 25.53 -30.77 2.35
C SER A 805 25.08 -29.34 2.03
N PHE A 806 25.69 -28.33 2.64
CA PHE A 806 25.38 -26.94 2.28
C PHE A 806 25.68 -26.61 0.81
N ALA A 807 26.53 -27.41 0.15
CA ALA A 807 26.73 -27.34 -1.29
C ALA A 807 25.44 -27.68 -2.08
N GLU A 808 24.58 -28.58 -1.59
CA GLU A 808 23.24 -28.82 -2.16
C GLU A 808 22.30 -27.63 -1.86
N ALA A 809 22.39 -27.05 -0.66
CA ALA A 809 21.56 -25.91 -0.25
C ALA A 809 21.84 -24.62 -1.03
N VAL A 810 23.07 -24.46 -1.54
CA VAL A 810 23.51 -23.32 -2.37
C VAL A 810 23.70 -23.75 -3.83
N LYS A 811 23.04 -24.83 -4.24
CA LYS A 811 23.05 -25.30 -5.62
C LYS A 811 22.32 -24.31 -6.51
N ALA A 812 22.91 -24.09 -7.69
CA ALA A 812 22.30 -23.32 -8.74
C ALA A 812 20.93 -23.92 -9.12
N TYR A 813 19.94 -23.07 -9.33
CA TYR A 813 18.61 -23.45 -9.78
C TYR A 813 18.69 -23.98 -11.20
N ASP A 814 18.25 -25.22 -11.39
CA ASP A 814 18.13 -25.91 -12.66
C ASP A 814 16.70 -25.71 -13.20
N PHE A 815 16.58 -25.00 -14.31
CA PHE A 815 15.29 -24.68 -14.94
C PHE A 815 14.67 -25.85 -15.73
N GLU A 816 15.37 -26.98 -15.87
CA GLU A 816 14.86 -28.20 -16.50
C GLU A 816 14.33 -29.18 -15.46
N THR A 817 15.02 -29.34 -14.32
CA THR A 817 14.60 -30.26 -13.26
C THR A 817 13.78 -29.60 -12.17
N GLY A 818 13.87 -28.27 -12.03
CA GLY A 818 13.25 -27.51 -10.94
C GLY A 818 14.04 -27.58 -9.62
N ASP A 819 15.23 -28.20 -9.63
CA ASP A 819 16.06 -28.38 -8.43
C ASP A 819 17.00 -27.20 -8.18
N GLY A 820 17.30 -26.90 -6.92
CA GLY A 820 18.20 -25.81 -6.51
C GLY A 820 17.45 -24.57 -6.03
N LYS A 821 18.17 -23.55 -5.54
CA LYS A 821 17.54 -22.38 -4.88
C LYS A 821 17.99 -21.02 -5.41
N PHE A 822 19.15 -20.94 -6.07
CA PHE A 822 19.74 -19.66 -6.47
C PHE A 822 20.06 -19.64 -7.95
N VAL A 823 19.77 -18.54 -8.64
CA VAL A 823 20.17 -18.38 -10.04
C VAL A 823 21.70 -18.40 -10.13
N ASP A 824 22.25 -19.16 -11.08
CA ASP A 824 23.72 -19.36 -11.19
C ASP A 824 24.49 -18.04 -11.33
N ALA A 825 23.90 -17.08 -12.07
CA ALA A 825 24.46 -15.73 -12.23
C ALA A 825 24.64 -14.98 -10.88
N ALA A 826 23.74 -15.20 -9.91
CA ALA A 826 23.88 -14.58 -8.59
C ALA A 826 25.04 -15.21 -7.81
N LEU A 827 25.23 -16.53 -7.92
CA LEU A 827 26.31 -17.27 -7.27
C LEU A 827 27.68 -16.94 -7.86
N ASP A 828 27.77 -16.75 -9.18
CA ASP A 828 29.02 -16.44 -9.86
C ASP A 828 29.68 -15.14 -9.38
N THR A 829 28.89 -14.15 -8.97
CA THR A 829 29.43 -12.87 -8.49
C THR A 829 30.16 -12.99 -7.15
N ILE A 830 29.97 -14.10 -6.43
CA ILE A 830 30.54 -14.37 -5.10
C ILE A 830 31.37 -15.67 -5.07
N ARG A 831 31.70 -16.22 -6.25
CA ARG A 831 32.59 -17.38 -6.42
C ARG A 831 34.02 -16.94 -6.69
N LEU A 832 34.98 -17.54 -5.98
CA LEU A 832 36.40 -17.39 -6.22
C LEU A 832 37.03 -18.79 -6.31
N LEU A 833 37.73 -19.07 -7.41
CA LEU A 833 38.44 -20.35 -7.65
C LEU A 833 37.55 -21.61 -7.47
N GLY A 834 36.26 -21.50 -7.80
CA GLY A 834 35.30 -22.62 -7.68
C GLY A 834 34.70 -22.79 -6.28
N VAL A 835 34.98 -21.88 -5.36
CA VAL A 835 34.40 -21.85 -4.00
C VAL A 835 33.48 -20.64 -3.89
N THR A 836 32.27 -20.85 -3.38
CA THR A 836 31.30 -19.78 -3.07
C THR A 836 31.55 -19.28 -1.66
N TYR A 837 31.69 -17.96 -1.46
CA TYR A 837 32.05 -17.34 -0.18
C TYR A 837 30.90 -16.57 0.50
N GLY A 838 29.66 -16.75 0.03
CA GLY A 838 28.48 -16.12 0.60
C GLY A 838 27.17 -16.71 0.07
N VAL A 839 26.05 -16.19 0.54
CA VAL A 839 24.71 -16.57 0.05
C VAL A 839 24.06 -15.34 -0.59
N PRO A 840 23.56 -15.42 -1.84
CA PRO A 840 22.87 -14.31 -2.46
C PRO A 840 21.61 -13.94 -1.68
N GLN A 841 21.50 -12.67 -1.27
CA GLN A 841 20.34 -12.16 -0.53
C GLN A 841 19.37 -11.41 -1.45
N THR A 842 19.88 -10.55 -2.32
CA THR A 842 19.10 -9.76 -3.26
C THR A 842 19.76 -9.79 -4.63
N MET A 843 18.96 -9.62 -5.68
CA MET A 843 19.45 -9.43 -7.04
C MET A 843 18.67 -8.28 -7.67
N SER A 844 19.41 -7.38 -8.31
CA SER A 844 18.83 -6.25 -9.02
C SER A 844 18.99 -6.44 -10.51
N PHE A 845 17.93 -6.14 -11.26
CA PHE A 845 17.94 -6.17 -12.71
C PHE A 845 17.71 -4.77 -13.25
N ALA A 846 18.48 -4.41 -14.28
CA ALA A 846 18.14 -3.23 -15.05
C ALA A 846 16.91 -3.56 -15.91
N MET A 847 15.82 -2.84 -15.65
CA MET A 847 14.57 -2.95 -16.40
C MET A 847 14.37 -1.65 -17.19
N MET A 848 13.90 -1.77 -18.43
CA MET A 848 13.40 -0.62 -19.19
C MET A 848 11.92 -0.44 -18.85
N PHE A 849 11.62 0.58 -18.05
CA PHE A 849 10.24 1.02 -17.88
C PHE A 849 9.91 2.02 -18.99
N TYR A 850 8.82 1.78 -19.69
CA TYR A 850 8.33 2.65 -20.74
C TYR A 850 6.86 2.98 -20.51
N ARG A 851 6.46 4.15 -20.97
CA ARG A 851 5.08 4.63 -20.93
C ARG A 851 4.37 4.13 -22.18
N THR A 852 3.56 3.09 -22.03
CA THR A 852 2.79 2.45 -23.12
C THR A 852 1.89 3.44 -23.84
N ASP A 853 1.29 4.37 -23.11
CA ASP A 853 0.48 5.47 -23.62
C ASP A 853 1.27 6.42 -24.53
N ILE A 854 2.52 6.74 -24.18
CA ILE A 854 3.38 7.62 -25.01
C ILE A 854 3.75 6.91 -26.31
N LEU A 855 4.21 5.65 -26.23
CA LEU A 855 4.57 4.88 -27.42
C LEU A 855 3.38 4.72 -28.37
N ALA A 856 2.21 4.39 -27.84
CA ALA A 856 1.02 4.22 -28.66
C ALA A 856 0.48 5.55 -29.23
N ARG A 857 0.68 6.70 -28.56
CA ARG A 857 0.38 8.04 -29.12
C ARG A 857 1.32 8.40 -30.27
N LEU A 858 2.58 7.97 -30.19
CA LEU A 858 3.57 8.11 -31.26
C LEU A 858 3.37 7.08 -32.39
N GLY A 859 2.56 6.04 -32.15
CA GLY A 859 2.40 4.93 -33.08
C GLY A 859 3.63 4.01 -33.16
N GLU A 860 4.47 4.04 -32.13
CA GLU A 860 5.73 3.32 -32.05
C GLU A 860 5.59 2.05 -31.21
N GLU A 861 6.33 1.00 -31.57
CA GLU A 861 6.38 -0.25 -30.81
C GLU A 861 7.41 -0.16 -29.68
N VAL A 862 7.33 -1.09 -28.72
CA VAL A 862 8.34 -1.20 -27.66
C VAL A 862 9.69 -1.50 -28.31
N PRO A 863 10.74 -0.69 -28.04
CA PRO A 863 12.04 -0.92 -28.62
C PRO A 863 12.62 -2.28 -28.23
N GLU A 864 12.87 -3.15 -29.21
CA GLU A 864 13.55 -4.43 -29.01
C GLU A 864 15.07 -4.32 -29.21
N THR A 865 15.54 -3.21 -29.80
CA THR A 865 16.93 -3.00 -30.19
C THR A 865 17.40 -1.58 -29.89
N TRP A 866 18.70 -1.39 -29.67
CA TRP A 866 19.29 -0.07 -29.37
C TRP A 866 18.99 1.03 -30.39
N PRO A 867 18.88 0.79 -31.71
CA PRO A 867 18.49 1.83 -32.67
C PRO A 867 17.01 2.25 -32.60
N GLN A 868 16.16 1.42 -31.97
CA GLN A 868 14.75 1.75 -31.74
C GLN A 868 14.54 2.53 -30.45
N VAL A 869 15.51 2.46 -29.51
CA VAL A 869 15.58 3.29 -28.29
C VAL A 869 16.16 4.66 -28.65
#